data_AF-A0A2D7UZI4-F1
#
_entry.id   AF-A0A2D7UZI4-F1
#
_cell.length_a   1.000
_cell.length_b   1.000
_cell.length_c   1.000
_cell.angle_alpha   90.00
_cell.angle_beta   90.00
_cell.angle_gamma   90.00
#
_symmetry.space_group_name_H-M   'P 1'
#
loop_
_entity.id
_entity.type
_entity.pdbx_description
1 polymer ?
#
loop_
_entity_poly.entity_id
_entity_poly.type
_entity_poly.pdbx_seq_one_letter_code
_entity_poly.pdbx_strand_id
1 'polypeptide(L)'
;MSKEKFLAIFAVFILLFSPFASFPVSANIDPDEDNDADGYDANRDGVLSEEEKYTNLEEYYNNTNPNDKDTDDGLAWDGWEVYYGFNPRNATDDSLDNDGDSLINNLEFYWDTDPFDSDTDQDGMPDGWEDFYSDRTETGCGLDPTDSSDKFDDPDSDGSDNLREYTDGTDPCDADSDDDGDPDGEDPPPVDPGDPDGTNPDTGATDGNVTIYEIFEPVLGSLKRWTSLDALDYDDDNSNPYRMYNYNSTKYEIQPTNSEDYSNIFEGWIWMGITLSTTEYTMIPSVSPDADVIDYNPNASGVEVDFFKDDADNYYIKGNENTIIDLRYRMGTNGSYFNRPIAEDLTLDDIPQEIVRPLTAENEVKENVREFLQYRHDNGTIANEPLYWLWPENGTPETNLAKIIGNLTWYFSAFIEGDGDVPDAEPPWDIYQSICINGIGACRHRSFGFFVTALALGAPTRYVSNEAHAFVEVYVPEDNETVSSSYWKRINLGGTGGSNTLDRPDEEEDEGDTFDFDEMEPDDIEDMEGEPVTIVITSVSPDDRVDKGATIRIQGYVEDQNNTRLGDFPVGFGMWDEEHEEPIFELGDGLTNASGIFDVNVTEFLGAIPGPNEIYAASYEQGFLGVAGPETIDVYSDTSFTLDNPDSVGKGQDLVVSGTLLDLGGVPVEGATINIWLWEDGPILWENCEDG
;
A
#
# COMPACT_ATOMS: atom_id res chain seq x y z
N MET A 1 -48.93 -81.14 -8.74
CA MET A 1 -47.90 -80.07 -8.73
C MET A 1 -46.72 -80.66 -7.96
N SER A 2 -45.60 -80.95 -8.61
CA SER A 2 -44.53 -81.79 -8.04
C SER A 2 -43.90 -81.11 -6.82
N LYS A 3 -43.44 -81.91 -5.85
CA LYS A 3 -42.76 -81.45 -4.62
C LYS A 3 -41.60 -80.48 -4.90
N GLU A 4 -41.05 -80.49 -6.11
CA GLU A 4 -39.97 -79.61 -6.57
C GLU A 4 -40.42 -78.16 -6.74
N LYS A 5 -41.67 -77.89 -7.13
CA LYS A 5 -42.16 -76.50 -7.28
C LYS A 5 -42.55 -75.86 -5.95
N PHE A 6 -42.82 -76.65 -4.92
CA PHE A 6 -43.06 -76.14 -3.57
C PHE A 6 -41.74 -75.85 -2.83
N LEU A 7 -40.69 -76.63 -3.11
CA LEU A 7 -39.35 -76.40 -2.55
C LEU A 7 -38.68 -75.13 -3.11
N ALA A 8 -38.86 -74.84 -4.40
CA ALA A 8 -38.29 -73.66 -5.03
C ALA A 8 -38.91 -72.35 -4.53
N ILE A 9 -40.22 -72.32 -4.28
CA ILE A 9 -40.90 -71.16 -3.70
C ILE A 9 -40.53 -70.96 -2.22
N PHE A 10 -40.29 -72.04 -1.48
CA PHE A 10 -39.86 -71.98 -0.08
C PHE A 10 -38.39 -71.55 0.08
N ALA A 11 -37.51 -71.89 -0.87
CA ALA A 11 -36.10 -71.45 -0.86
C ALA A 11 -35.95 -69.95 -1.16
N VAL A 12 -36.76 -69.41 -2.08
CA VAL A 12 -36.78 -67.96 -2.38
C VAL A 12 -37.39 -67.16 -1.21
N PHE A 13 -38.36 -67.72 -0.50
CA PHE A 13 -38.94 -67.09 0.70
C PHE A 13 -38.00 -67.09 1.91
N ILE A 14 -37.09 -68.07 2.03
CA ILE A 14 -36.07 -68.10 3.09
C ILE A 14 -34.95 -67.10 2.78
N LEU A 15 -34.54 -66.94 1.52
CA LEU A 15 -33.53 -65.96 1.12
C LEU A 15 -34.00 -64.49 1.22
N LEU A 16 -35.31 -64.24 1.08
CA LEU A 16 -35.87 -62.89 1.24
C LEU A 16 -36.18 -62.49 2.70
N PHE A 17 -36.09 -63.42 3.66
CA PHE A 17 -36.47 -63.17 5.07
C PHE A 17 -35.51 -63.77 6.12
N SER A 18 -34.29 -64.13 5.78
CA SER A 18 -33.25 -64.45 6.76
C SER A 18 -32.37 -63.22 7.06
N PRO A 19 -32.46 -62.62 8.26
CA PRO A 19 -31.39 -61.75 8.74
C PRO A 19 -30.21 -62.66 9.15
N PHE A 20 -29.00 -62.28 8.76
CA PHE A 20 -27.74 -62.94 9.08
C PHE A 20 -27.49 -64.33 8.47
N ALA A 21 -26.81 -64.32 7.32
CA ALA A 21 -25.77 -65.30 7.03
C ALA A 21 -24.64 -64.56 6.30
N SER A 22 -23.86 -63.82 7.07
CA SER A 22 -22.48 -63.49 6.74
C SER A 22 -21.76 -64.79 6.44
N PHE A 23 -21.57 -65.10 5.16
CA PHE A 23 -20.55 -66.06 4.77
C PHE A 23 -19.20 -65.38 5.07
N PRO A 24 -18.32 -65.98 5.87
CA PRO A 24 -16.98 -65.44 6.01
C PRO A 24 -16.29 -65.65 4.66
N VAL A 25 -16.16 -64.58 3.89
CA VAL A 25 -15.06 -64.50 2.94
C VAL A 25 -13.82 -64.56 3.83
N SER A 26 -13.14 -65.70 3.76
CA SER A 26 -11.81 -65.87 4.34
C SER A 26 -10.84 -65.04 3.52
N ALA A 27 -10.94 -63.72 3.63
CA ALA A 27 -9.81 -62.85 3.43
C ALA A 27 -9.13 -62.77 4.80
N ASN A 28 -7.88 -63.21 4.86
CA ASN A 28 -7.03 -63.04 6.03
C ASN A 28 -6.61 -61.57 6.04
N ILE A 29 -7.59 -60.69 6.24
CA ILE A 29 -7.42 -59.24 6.33
C ILE A 29 -6.85 -59.00 7.72
N ASP A 30 -5.63 -58.49 7.77
CA ASP A 30 -5.00 -58.10 9.01
C ASP A 30 -5.72 -56.84 9.52
N PRO A 31 -6.32 -56.85 10.71
CA PRO A 31 -7.02 -55.67 11.24
C PRO A 31 -6.12 -54.43 11.34
N ASP A 32 -4.80 -54.62 11.45
CA ASP A 32 -3.83 -53.53 11.59
C ASP A 32 -3.25 -53.07 10.22
N GLU A 33 -3.63 -53.71 9.11
CA GLU A 33 -3.28 -53.24 7.76
C GLU A 33 -4.33 -52.23 7.24
N ASP A 34 -3.91 -51.40 6.29
CA ASP A 34 -4.74 -50.50 5.48
C ASP A 34 -4.56 -51.00 4.03
N ASN A 35 -5.61 -51.60 3.46
CA ASN A 35 -5.51 -52.43 2.25
C ASN A 35 -5.66 -51.62 0.95
N ASP A 36 -6.46 -50.58 1.00
CA ASP A 36 -6.75 -49.65 -0.08
C ASP A 36 -5.90 -48.37 0.04
N ALA A 37 -5.30 -48.09 1.21
CA ALA A 37 -4.43 -46.94 1.46
C ALA A 37 -5.17 -45.62 1.23
N ASP A 38 -6.26 -45.47 1.97
CA ASP A 38 -7.18 -44.32 1.93
C ASP A 38 -7.14 -43.48 3.22
N GLY A 39 -6.18 -43.73 4.11
CA GLY A 39 -5.84 -42.84 5.21
C GLY A 39 -5.49 -41.41 4.74
N TYR A 40 -5.65 -40.44 5.64
CA TYR A 40 -5.50 -39.02 5.35
C TYR A 40 -4.32 -38.42 6.11
N ASP A 41 -3.45 -37.70 5.39
CA ASP A 41 -2.29 -37.00 5.93
C ASP A 41 -2.71 -35.71 6.65
N ALA A 42 -3.28 -35.88 7.85
CA ALA A 42 -3.90 -34.81 8.62
C ALA A 42 -2.93 -33.70 9.05
N ASN A 43 -1.63 -33.98 9.11
CA ASN A 43 -0.62 -32.99 9.48
C ASN A 43 0.09 -32.34 8.28
N ARG A 44 -0.25 -32.78 7.05
CA ARG A 44 0.28 -32.32 5.77
C ARG A 44 1.83 -32.32 5.71
N ASP A 45 2.47 -33.28 6.37
CA ASP A 45 3.93 -33.42 6.34
C ASP A 45 4.45 -34.22 5.13
N GLY A 46 3.52 -34.69 4.28
CA GLY A 46 3.77 -35.45 3.07
C GLY A 46 3.98 -36.94 3.34
N VAL A 47 3.78 -37.41 4.57
CA VAL A 47 4.02 -38.79 4.99
C VAL A 47 2.86 -39.31 5.84
N LEU A 48 2.09 -40.24 5.28
CA LEU A 48 1.05 -40.95 6.03
C LEU A 48 1.66 -41.80 7.17
N SER A 49 1.54 -41.31 8.41
CA SER A 49 2.03 -42.02 9.60
C SER A 49 1.15 -43.24 9.96
N GLU A 50 1.62 -44.09 10.88
CA GLU A 50 0.81 -45.25 11.33
C GLU A 50 -0.48 -44.81 12.04
N GLU A 51 -0.49 -43.60 12.61
CA GLU A 51 -1.64 -42.99 13.27
C GLU A 51 -2.65 -42.35 12.29
N GLU A 52 -2.26 -42.11 11.04
CA GLU A 52 -3.08 -41.48 9.97
C GLU A 52 -3.64 -42.48 8.97
N LYS A 53 -3.23 -43.76 9.08
CA LYS A 53 -3.84 -44.85 8.31
C LYS A 53 -5.29 -45.03 8.70
N TYR A 54 -6.09 -45.41 7.71
CA TYR A 54 -7.44 -45.86 7.95
C TYR A 54 -7.48 -47.39 7.85
N THR A 55 -7.34 -48.04 9.01
CA THR A 55 -7.09 -49.48 9.06
C THR A 55 -8.34 -50.29 8.75
N ASN A 56 -8.15 -51.53 8.30
CA ASN A 56 -9.22 -52.51 8.10
C ASN A 56 -10.11 -52.70 9.34
N LEU A 57 -9.59 -52.43 10.56
CA LEU A 57 -10.35 -52.46 11.80
C LEU A 57 -11.24 -51.22 11.97
N GLU A 58 -10.76 -50.03 11.64
CA GLU A 58 -11.51 -48.78 11.66
C GLU A 58 -12.63 -48.82 10.62
N GLU A 59 -12.32 -49.32 9.43
CA GLU A 59 -13.30 -49.58 8.40
C GLU A 59 -14.42 -50.54 8.86
N TYR A 60 -14.05 -51.61 9.56
CA TYR A 60 -15.03 -52.51 10.15
C TYR A 60 -15.93 -51.79 11.16
N TYR A 61 -15.40 -50.84 11.93
CA TYR A 61 -16.16 -50.05 12.91
C TYR A 61 -17.08 -49.01 12.25
N ASN A 62 -16.66 -48.41 11.15
CA ASN A 62 -17.46 -47.44 10.38
C ASN A 62 -18.34 -48.11 9.30
N ASN A 63 -18.20 -49.41 9.10
CA ASN A 63 -18.91 -50.22 8.11
C ASN A 63 -18.63 -49.82 6.65
N THR A 64 -17.39 -49.42 6.39
CA THR A 64 -16.83 -49.20 5.06
C THR A 64 -16.23 -50.49 4.48
N ASN A 65 -15.72 -50.44 3.24
CA ASN A 65 -15.22 -51.58 2.50
C ASN A 65 -13.68 -51.59 2.39
N PRO A 66 -12.99 -52.56 3.03
CA PRO A 66 -11.52 -52.59 3.18
C PRO A 66 -10.66 -52.85 1.96
N ASN A 67 -11.18 -52.57 0.77
CA ASN A 67 -10.46 -52.66 -0.49
C ASN A 67 -10.98 -51.61 -1.48
N ASP A 68 -11.61 -50.55 -1.00
CA ASP A 68 -12.37 -49.56 -1.73
C ASP A 68 -12.29 -48.22 -0.99
N LYS A 69 -11.42 -47.33 -1.50
CA LYS A 69 -11.06 -46.06 -0.87
C LYS A 69 -12.23 -45.10 -0.60
N ASP A 70 -13.32 -45.28 -1.33
CA ASP A 70 -14.51 -44.43 -1.33
C ASP A 70 -15.71 -45.37 -1.36
N THR A 71 -16.23 -45.71 -0.18
CA THR A 71 -17.26 -46.73 -0.01
C THR A 71 -18.62 -46.32 -0.59
N ASP A 72 -18.90 -45.02 -0.68
CA ASP A 72 -20.19 -44.50 -1.11
C ASP A 72 -20.20 -43.85 -2.49
N ASP A 73 -19.06 -43.86 -3.17
CA ASP A 73 -18.81 -43.26 -4.47
C ASP A 73 -19.04 -41.72 -4.47
N GLY A 74 -18.73 -41.05 -3.35
CA GLY A 74 -18.89 -39.62 -3.07
C GLY A 74 -17.77 -38.71 -3.63
N LEU A 75 -16.64 -39.32 -4.02
CA LEU A 75 -15.38 -38.73 -4.48
C LEU A 75 -14.39 -38.32 -3.37
N ALA A 76 -14.81 -38.24 -2.10
CA ALA A 76 -13.90 -38.20 -0.97
C ALA A 76 -13.50 -39.62 -0.52
N TRP A 77 -12.37 -39.76 0.17
CA TRP A 77 -11.93 -41.06 0.71
C TRP A 77 -12.47 -41.30 2.11
N ASP A 78 -12.74 -42.57 2.45
CA ASP A 78 -13.38 -42.93 3.72
C ASP A 78 -12.56 -42.45 4.93
N GLY A 79 -11.22 -42.51 4.85
CA GLY A 79 -10.32 -42.03 5.88
C GLY A 79 -10.39 -40.51 6.11
N TRP A 80 -10.48 -39.73 5.03
CA TRP A 80 -10.65 -38.28 5.08
C TRP A 80 -12.01 -37.88 5.66
N GLU A 81 -13.08 -38.55 5.21
CA GLU A 81 -14.42 -38.31 5.71
C GLU A 81 -14.52 -38.61 7.20
N VAL A 82 -13.89 -39.68 7.68
CA VAL A 82 -13.88 -40.02 9.10
C VAL A 82 -13.09 -38.99 9.92
N TYR A 83 -11.99 -38.45 9.38
CA TYR A 83 -11.19 -37.42 10.04
C TYR A 83 -12.02 -36.14 10.27
N TYR A 84 -12.70 -35.64 9.23
CA TYR A 84 -13.57 -34.46 9.32
C TYR A 84 -14.95 -34.75 9.93
N GLY A 85 -15.27 -36.02 10.19
CA GLY A 85 -16.50 -36.44 10.87
C GLY A 85 -17.72 -36.54 9.96
N PHE A 86 -17.52 -36.63 8.65
CA PHE A 86 -18.51 -37.01 7.65
C PHE A 86 -18.84 -38.50 7.71
N ASN A 87 -19.84 -38.92 6.95
CA ASN A 87 -20.31 -40.30 6.97
C ASN A 87 -19.90 -41.01 5.67
N PRO A 88 -18.87 -41.88 5.70
CA PRO A 88 -18.24 -42.54 4.53
C PRO A 88 -19.10 -43.61 3.84
N ARG A 89 -20.41 -43.43 3.90
CA ARG A 89 -21.46 -44.35 3.50
C ARG A 89 -22.66 -43.59 2.92
N ASN A 90 -22.55 -42.29 2.80
CA ASN A 90 -23.56 -41.37 2.38
C ASN A 90 -22.95 -40.22 1.56
N ALA A 91 -22.83 -40.44 0.26
CA ALA A 91 -22.38 -39.48 -0.76
C ALA A 91 -23.09 -38.10 -0.84
N THR A 92 -24.01 -37.80 0.09
CA THR A 92 -24.72 -36.52 0.16
C THR A 92 -23.91 -35.46 0.88
N ASP A 93 -23.10 -35.83 1.88
CA ASP A 93 -22.25 -34.86 2.58
C ASP A 93 -21.09 -34.38 1.71
N ASP A 94 -20.54 -35.17 0.77
CA ASP A 94 -19.53 -34.71 -0.21
C ASP A 94 -19.94 -33.48 -1.04
N SER A 95 -21.24 -33.27 -1.19
CA SER A 95 -21.82 -32.16 -1.95
C SER A 95 -22.28 -30.99 -1.08
N LEU A 96 -21.98 -31.03 0.22
CA LEU A 96 -22.23 -29.93 1.14
C LEU A 96 -21.04 -28.98 1.15
N ASP A 97 -21.37 -27.73 1.42
CA ASP A 97 -20.50 -26.60 1.69
C ASP A 97 -20.76 -26.26 3.17
N ASN A 98 -19.79 -26.53 4.04
CA ASN A 98 -20.01 -26.59 5.49
C ASN A 98 -19.67 -25.28 6.20
N ASP A 99 -18.70 -24.52 5.71
CA ASP A 99 -18.30 -23.19 6.18
C ASP A 99 -18.98 -22.05 5.38
N GLY A 100 -19.47 -22.31 4.18
CA GLY A 100 -20.29 -21.39 3.38
C GLY A 100 -19.49 -20.52 2.43
N ASP A 101 -18.31 -20.97 1.98
CA ASP A 101 -17.39 -20.24 1.11
C ASP A 101 -17.63 -20.49 -0.39
N SER A 102 -18.56 -21.39 -0.72
CA SER A 102 -18.91 -21.88 -2.07
C SER A 102 -18.04 -23.00 -2.65
N LEU A 103 -17.09 -23.55 -1.88
CA LEU A 103 -16.43 -24.82 -2.14
C LEU A 103 -17.22 -25.96 -1.51
N ILE A 104 -17.18 -27.15 -2.11
CA ILE A 104 -17.90 -28.33 -1.58
C ILE A 104 -16.90 -29.38 -1.10
N ASN A 105 -17.27 -30.19 -0.12
CA ASN A 105 -16.39 -31.17 0.53
C ASN A 105 -15.54 -32.04 -0.40
N ASN A 106 -16.06 -32.48 -1.55
CA ASN A 106 -15.23 -33.26 -2.49
C ASN A 106 -14.22 -32.44 -3.31
N LEU A 107 -14.44 -31.13 -3.47
CA LEU A 107 -13.45 -30.21 -4.03
C LEU A 107 -12.46 -29.79 -2.95
N GLU A 108 -12.89 -29.66 -1.70
CA GLU A 108 -11.97 -29.44 -0.56
C GLU A 108 -11.02 -30.62 -0.40
N PHE A 109 -11.52 -31.85 -0.53
CA PHE A 109 -10.67 -33.05 -0.60
C PHE A 109 -9.67 -33.02 -1.78
N TYR A 110 -10.04 -32.39 -2.90
CA TYR A 110 -9.16 -32.28 -4.06
C TYR A 110 -8.03 -31.25 -3.84
N TRP A 111 -8.35 -30.12 -3.23
CA TRP A 111 -7.39 -29.05 -2.90
C TRP A 111 -6.61 -29.31 -1.61
N ASP A 112 -7.05 -30.28 -0.81
CA ASP A 112 -6.57 -30.48 0.55
C ASP A 112 -6.83 -29.24 1.44
N THR A 113 -7.97 -28.58 1.25
CA THR A 113 -8.46 -27.49 2.11
C THR A 113 -9.25 -28.02 3.32
N ASP A 114 -9.50 -27.19 4.35
CA ASP A 114 -10.28 -27.58 5.54
C ASP A 114 -11.78 -27.30 5.33
N PRO A 115 -12.66 -28.33 5.31
CA PRO A 115 -14.12 -28.18 5.15
C PRO A 115 -14.89 -27.33 6.16
N PHE A 116 -14.19 -26.78 7.13
CA PHE A 116 -14.77 -25.94 8.17
C PHE A 116 -14.04 -24.61 8.33
N ASP A 117 -13.12 -24.29 7.41
CA ASP A 117 -12.39 -23.04 7.36
C ASP A 117 -12.50 -22.46 5.95
N SER A 118 -13.19 -21.31 5.85
CA SER A 118 -13.52 -20.70 4.56
C SER A 118 -12.34 -20.06 3.83
N ASP A 119 -11.15 -20.09 4.43
CA ASP A 119 -9.90 -19.44 3.99
C ASP A 119 -8.75 -20.26 4.62
N THR A 120 -8.39 -21.37 3.96
CA THR A 120 -7.51 -22.41 4.50
C THR A 120 -6.09 -21.90 4.75
N ASP A 121 -5.58 -21.05 3.87
CA ASP A 121 -4.22 -20.52 3.95
C ASP A 121 -4.10 -19.15 4.63
N GLN A 122 -5.25 -18.57 5.02
CA GLN A 122 -5.41 -17.37 5.83
C GLN A 122 -4.88 -16.11 5.17
N ASP A 123 -5.07 -16.01 3.87
CA ASP A 123 -4.53 -14.92 3.09
C ASP A 123 -5.52 -13.76 2.89
N GLY A 124 -6.81 -14.02 3.14
CA GLY A 124 -7.92 -13.08 3.05
C GLY A 124 -8.91 -13.39 1.92
N MET A 125 -8.59 -14.35 1.03
CA MET A 125 -9.45 -14.84 -0.05
C MET A 125 -10.09 -16.18 0.37
N PRO A 126 -11.36 -16.46 0.03
CA PRO A 126 -11.98 -17.75 0.34
C PRO A 126 -11.62 -18.84 -0.64
N ASP A 127 -11.46 -20.08 -0.14
CA ASP A 127 -11.07 -21.24 -0.96
C ASP A 127 -11.99 -21.42 -2.18
N GLY A 128 -13.29 -21.21 -2.00
CA GLY A 128 -14.29 -21.29 -3.06
C GLY A 128 -14.15 -20.23 -4.16
N TRP A 129 -13.61 -19.04 -3.84
CA TRP A 129 -13.33 -17.99 -4.81
C TRP A 129 -12.03 -18.28 -5.57
N GLU A 130 -10.99 -18.70 -4.86
CA GLU A 130 -9.72 -19.09 -5.47
C GLU A 130 -9.88 -20.32 -6.38
N ASP A 131 -10.65 -21.34 -5.97
CA ASP A 131 -11.01 -22.48 -6.81
C ASP A 131 -11.70 -22.06 -8.12
N PHE A 132 -12.51 -20.99 -8.09
CA PHE A 132 -13.18 -20.48 -9.28
C PHE A 132 -12.19 -19.93 -10.31
N TYR A 133 -11.15 -19.23 -9.85
CA TYR A 133 -10.08 -18.66 -10.67
C TYR A 133 -8.82 -19.55 -10.81
N SER A 134 -8.85 -20.74 -10.23
CA SER A 134 -7.79 -21.74 -10.35
C SER A 134 -7.65 -22.34 -11.76
N ASP A 135 -6.49 -22.95 -12.01
CA ASP A 135 -6.21 -23.72 -13.24
C ASP A 135 -7.11 -24.96 -13.44
N ARG A 136 -7.94 -25.31 -12.45
CA ARG A 136 -8.94 -26.38 -12.57
C ARG A 136 -10.09 -25.96 -13.48
N THR A 137 -10.40 -24.67 -13.57
CA THR A 137 -11.46 -24.14 -14.44
C THR A 137 -10.89 -23.74 -15.80
N GLU A 138 -11.72 -23.67 -16.85
CA GLU A 138 -11.24 -23.33 -18.21
C GLU A 138 -10.90 -21.83 -18.35
N THR A 139 -11.37 -21.01 -17.40
CA THR A 139 -11.28 -19.54 -17.40
C THR A 139 -10.39 -19.00 -16.27
N GLY A 140 -9.82 -19.86 -15.44
CA GLY A 140 -8.93 -19.43 -14.36
C GLY A 140 -7.57 -18.95 -14.86
N CYS A 141 -6.90 -18.20 -13.99
CA CYS A 141 -5.57 -17.62 -14.18
C CYS A 141 -4.53 -18.16 -13.17
N GLY A 142 -4.93 -19.11 -12.31
CA GLY A 142 -3.96 -19.95 -11.59
C GLY A 142 -3.92 -19.77 -10.08
N LEU A 143 -4.95 -19.19 -9.46
CA LEU A 143 -5.06 -19.11 -8.00
C LEU A 143 -5.11 -20.50 -7.35
N ASP A 144 -4.61 -20.60 -6.13
CA ASP A 144 -4.48 -21.85 -5.36
C ASP A 144 -4.93 -21.62 -3.89
N PRO A 145 -6.07 -22.22 -3.46
CA PRO A 145 -6.61 -22.12 -2.10
C PRO A 145 -5.70 -22.55 -0.93
N THR A 146 -4.47 -22.94 -1.23
CA THR A 146 -3.49 -23.42 -0.25
C THR A 146 -2.17 -22.64 -0.29
N ASP A 147 -2.04 -21.64 -1.16
CA ASP A 147 -0.86 -20.79 -1.32
C ASP A 147 -1.12 -19.31 -1.01
N SER A 148 -1.02 -18.98 0.29
CA SER A 148 -1.21 -17.61 0.82
C SER A 148 -0.36 -16.47 0.24
N SER A 149 0.55 -16.77 -0.68
CA SER A 149 1.37 -15.77 -1.36
C SER A 149 0.75 -15.28 -2.66
N ASP A 150 -0.19 -16.03 -3.24
CA ASP A 150 -0.82 -15.69 -4.51
C ASP A 150 -1.76 -14.48 -4.39
N LYS A 151 -2.22 -14.09 -3.19
CA LYS A 151 -2.87 -12.79 -2.96
C LYS A 151 -2.13 -11.56 -3.48
N PHE A 152 -0.79 -11.64 -3.59
CA PHE A 152 0.06 -10.53 -4.06
C PHE A 152 0.38 -10.63 -5.55
N ASP A 153 -0.05 -11.71 -6.21
CA ASP A 153 0.10 -11.87 -7.63
C ASP A 153 -0.93 -11.02 -8.38
N ASP A 154 -0.55 -10.64 -9.60
CA ASP A 154 -1.30 -9.81 -10.54
C ASP A 154 -1.32 -10.58 -11.88
N PRO A 155 -2.24 -11.55 -12.04
CA PRO A 155 -2.19 -12.53 -13.14
C PRO A 155 -2.42 -11.93 -14.52
N ASP A 156 -3.20 -10.85 -14.61
CA ASP A 156 -3.52 -10.16 -15.86
C ASP A 156 -2.68 -8.89 -16.11
N SER A 157 -1.87 -8.49 -15.12
CA SER A 157 -0.88 -7.42 -15.17
C SER A 157 -1.48 -6.02 -15.30
N ASP A 158 -2.57 -5.78 -14.59
CA ASP A 158 -3.35 -4.54 -14.63
C ASP A 158 -3.02 -3.58 -13.46
N GLY A 159 -2.29 -4.06 -12.46
CA GLY A 159 -1.85 -3.31 -11.28
C GLY A 159 -2.70 -3.51 -10.03
N SER A 160 -3.74 -4.34 -10.09
CA SER A 160 -4.48 -4.88 -8.95
C SER A 160 -3.87 -6.22 -8.52
N ASP A 161 -3.87 -6.50 -7.21
CA ASP A 161 -3.48 -7.83 -6.71
C ASP A 161 -4.72 -8.67 -6.41
N ASN A 162 -4.59 -10.00 -6.44
CA ASN A 162 -5.72 -10.92 -6.30
C ASN A 162 -6.59 -10.62 -5.06
N LEU A 163 -5.99 -10.23 -3.93
CA LEU A 163 -6.75 -9.89 -2.71
C LEU A 163 -7.56 -8.62 -2.86
N ARG A 164 -7.01 -7.60 -3.52
CA ARG A 164 -7.76 -6.39 -3.87
C ARG A 164 -8.92 -6.73 -4.80
N GLU A 165 -8.69 -7.55 -5.82
CA GLU A 165 -9.73 -7.94 -6.78
C GLU A 165 -10.86 -8.75 -6.14
N TYR A 166 -10.53 -9.67 -5.23
CA TYR A 166 -11.52 -10.34 -4.39
C TYR A 166 -12.36 -9.35 -3.58
N THR A 167 -11.69 -8.35 -2.98
CA THR A 167 -12.34 -7.33 -2.14
C THR A 167 -13.24 -6.40 -2.95
N ASP A 168 -12.78 -6.00 -4.14
CA ASP A 168 -13.44 -5.06 -5.03
C ASP A 168 -14.50 -5.74 -5.93
N GLY A 169 -14.46 -7.07 -6.01
CA GLY A 169 -15.39 -7.90 -6.79
C GLY A 169 -15.11 -7.86 -8.29
N THR A 170 -13.86 -7.62 -8.67
CA THR A 170 -13.33 -7.68 -10.04
C THR A 170 -12.83 -9.09 -10.38
N ASP A 171 -12.48 -9.34 -11.63
CA ASP A 171 -12.05 -10.63 -12.16
C ASP A 171 -10.51 -10.65 -12.30
N PRO A 172 -9.78 -11.42 -11.46
CA PRO A 172 -8.31 -11.48 -11.48
C PRO A 172 -7.67 -12.02 -12.75
N CYS A 173 -8.51 -12.42 -13.71
CA CYS A 173 -8.08 -12.90 -15.00
C CYS A 173 -8.46 -11.93 -16.14
N ASP A 174 -9.03 -10.75 -15.85
CA ASP A 174 -9.51 -9.76 -16.81
C ASP A 174 -9.20 -8.31 -16.38
N ALA A 175 -8.14 -7.75 -16.98
CA ALA A 175 -7.53 -6.45 -16.65
C ALA A 175 -8.42 -5.19 -16.80
N ASP A 176 -9.73 -5.34 -17.01
CA ASP A 176 -10.76 -4.30 -17.18
C ASP A 176 -12.12 -5.01 -17.02
N SER A 177 -12.46 -5.36 -15.79
CA SER A 177 -13.59 -6.27 -15.47
C SER A 177 -14.95 -5.76 -15.93
N ASP A 178 -15.10 -4.44 -16.10
CA ASP A 178 -16.35 -3.82 -16.51
C ASP A 178 -16.37 -3.26 -17.95
N ASP A 179 -15.29 -3.51 -18.71
CA ASP A 179 -15.09 -3.14 -20.12
C ASP A 179 -15.22 -1.61 -20.37
N ASP A 180 -14.93 -0.77 -19.38
CA ASP A 180 -15.08 0.68 -19.47
C ASP A 180 -13.83 1.40 -20.03
N GLY A 181 -12.68 0.71 -20.00
CA GLY A 181 -11.41 1.12 -20.58
C GLY A 181 -10.37 1.61 -19.57
N ASP A 182 -10.67 1.65 -18.28
CA ASP A 182 -9.72 1.84 -17.18
C ASP A 182 -9.41 0.46 -16.54
N PRO A 183 -8.13 0.11 -16.29
CA PRO A 183 -7.79 -1.15 -15.64
C PRO A 183 -8.23 -1.19 -14.17
N ASP A 184 -8.63 -2.34 -13.65
CA ASP A 184 -9.16 -2.51 -12.29
C ASP A 184 -8.16 -2.01 -11.22
N GLY A 185 -6.86 -2.18 -11.44
CA GLY A 185 -5.81 -1.65 -10.56
C GLY A 185 -5.86 -0.12 -10.35
N GLU A 186 -6.35 0.61 -11.36
CA GLU A 186 -6.45 2.08 -11.40
C GLU A 186 -7.91 2.58 -11.31
N ASP A 187 -8.90 1.67 -11.26
CA ASP A 187 -10.34 1.97 -11.20
C ASP A 187 -10.94 1.72 -9.79
N PRO A 188 -11.82 2.60 -9.28
CA PRO A 188 -12.73 2.24 -8.19
C PRO A 188 -14.00 1.49 -8.71
N PRO A 189 -14.56 0.55 -7.93
CA PRO A 189 -15.49 -0.50 -8.41
C PRO A 189 -16.76 -0.04 -9.18
N PRO A 190 -17.42 -0.94 -9.94
CA PRO A 190 -17.95 -0.67 -11.28
C PRO A 190 -19.24 0.16 -11.34
N VAL A 191 -19.36 0.96 -12.40
CA VAL A 191 -20.59 1.66 -12.80
C VAL A 191 -21.37 0.87 -13.86
N ASP A 192 -22.57 0.38 -13.49
CA ASP A 192 -23.46 -0.42 -14.35
C ASP A 192 -23.61 0.18 -15.78
N PRO A 193 -23.37 -0.58 -16.86
CA PRO A 193 -23.39 -0.08 -18.24
C PRO A 193 -24.68 0.67 -18.61
N GLY A 194 -24.62 2.00 -18.59
CA GLY A 194 -25.70 2.89 -19.01
C GLY A 194 -26.18 3.92 -17.98
N ASP A 195 -25.50 4.09 -16.85
CA ASP A 195 -25.72 5.26 -16.00
C ASP A 195 -25.21 6.54 -16.70
N PRO A 196 -25.96 7.65 -16.74
CA PRO A 196 -25.52 8.86 -17.42
C PRO A 196 -24.43 9.57 -16.62
N ASP A 197 -23.36 10.01 -17.30
CA ASP A 197 -22.25 10.83 -16.77
C ASP A 197 -22.72 11.78 -15.66
N GLY A 198 -22.52 11.34 -14.42
CA GLY A 198 -23.28 11.78 -13.27
C GLY A 198 -22.38 12.18 -12.12
N THR A 199 -21.48 13.14 -12.34
CA THR A 199 -20.93 14.05 -11.32
C THR A 199 -20.73 13.43 -9.93
N ASN A 200 -19.86 12.44 -9.82
CA ASN A 200 -19.26 12.13 -8.52
C ASN A 200 -18.26 13.26 -8.19
N PRO A 201 -18.28 13.85 -7.00
CA PRO A 201 -17.21 14.74 -6.53
C PRO A 201 -15.85 14.06 -6.39
N ASP A 202 -15.77 12.74 -6.58
CA ASP A 202 -14.54 11.99 -6.78
C ASP A 202 -14.44 11.42 -8.20
N THR A 203 -14.60 12.27 -9.22
CA THR A 203 -13.90 12.01 -10.48
C THR A 203 -13.09 13.25 -10.80
N GLY A 204 -11.78 13.14 -10.68
CA GLY A 204 -10.86 13.91 -11.51
C GLY A 204 -11.09 13.54 -12.97
N ALA A 205 -12.29 13.80 -13.50
CA ALA A 205 -12.67 13.52 -14.86
C ALA A 205 -11.71 14.26 -15.79
N THR A 206 -10.64 13.57 -16.20
CA THR A 206 -10.07 13.78 -17.52
C THR A 206 -11.18 13.42 -18.48
N ASP A 207 -11.59 14.41 -19.25
CA ASP A 207 -12.52 14.27 -20.34
C ASP A 207 -12.00 13.21 -21.31
N GLY A 208 -12.48 11.97 -21.14
CA GLY A 208 -12.12 10.80 -21.92
C GLY A 208 -11.84 11.12 -23.38
N ASN A 209 -10.57 11.34 -23.69
CA ASN A 209 -9.95 11.32 -25.00
C ASN A 209 -8.44 11.57 -24.89
N VAL A 210 -7.70 10.49 -25.05
CA VAL A 210 -6.26 10.37 -25.37
C VAL A 210 -5.35 10.34 -24.13
N THR A 211 -4.68 9.20 -23.94
CA THR A 211 -3.49 9.05 -23.10
C THR A 211 -2.39 10.00 -23.61
N ILE A 212 -2.37 11.22 -23.06
CA ILE A 212 -1.33 12.20 -23.26
C ILE A 212 -0.22 11.81 -22.29
N TYR A 213 0.86 11.23 -22.81
CA TYR A 213 2.04 11.05 -21.99
C TYR A 213 2.73 12.42 -21.90
N GLU A 214 3.12 12.83 -20.70
CA GLU A 214 3.69 14.15 -20.49
C GLU A 214 4.93 14.07 -19.61
N ILE A 215 5.94 14.86 -19.99
CA ILE A 215 7.22 14.94 -19.31
C ILE A 215 7.51 16.41 -19.06
N PHE A 216 7.92 16.78 -17.85
CA PHE A 216 8.60 18.04 -17.60
C PHE A 216 10.12 17.80 -17.42
N GLU A 217 10.94 18.77 -17.79
CA GLU A 217 12.35 18.88 -17.40
C GLU A 217 12.58 20.23 -16.72
N PRO A 218 12.99 20.25 -15.44
CA PRO A 218 13.09 19.10 -14.54
C PRO A 218 11.75 18.39 -14.32
N VAL A 219 11.78 17.09 -14.00
CA VAL A 219 10.59 16.25 -13.83
C VAL A 219 9.76 16.76 -12.65
N LEU A 220 8.45 16.89 -12.88
CA LEU A 220 7.49 17.28 -11.85
C LEU A 220 6.69 16.09 -11.30
N GLY A 221 6.52 15.00 -12.05
CA GLY A 221 5.79 13.81 -11.59
C GLY A 221 4.39 14.16 -11.06
N SER A 222 4.11 13.77 -9.81
CA SER A 222 2.87 14.04 -9.06
C SER A 222 2.65 15.51 -8.70
N LEU A 223 3.64 16.39 -8.92
CA LEU A 223 3.61 17.79 -8.49
C LEU A 223 3.06 18.76 -9.55
N LYS A 224 2.70 18.25 -10.73
CA LYS A 224 2.16 19.06 -11.83
C LYS A 224 0.71 19.47 -11.58
N ARG A 225 0.31 20.63 -12.12
CA ARG A 225 -1.07 21.12 -12.07
C ARG A 225 -1.79 20.72 -13.35
N TRP A 226 -2.74 19.80 -13.28
CA TRP A 226 -3.65 19.51 -14.40
C TRP A 226 -4.92 20.33 -14.26
N THR A 227 -5.64 20.12 -13.16
CA THR A 227 -6.88 20.82 -12.81
C THR A 227 -6.74 21.51 -11.48
N SER A 228 -7.24 22.74 -11.38
CA SER A 228 -7.33 23.54 -10.17
C SER A 228 -8.76 24.05 -10.01
N LEU A 229 -9.40 23.73 -8.87
CA LEU A 229 -10.76 24.10 -8.49
C LEU A 229 -10.73 25.09 -7.32
N ASP A 230 -11.44 26.21 -7.42
CA ASP A 230 -11.34 27.32 -6.46
C ASP A 230 -12.62 27.61 -5.66
N ALA A 231 -13.72 26.89 -5.91
CA ALA A 231 -14.99 27.07 -5.22
C ALA A 231 -15.64 25.75 -4.80
N LEU A 232 -16.54 25.86 -3.80
CA LEU A 232 -17.27 24.76 -3.20
C LEU A 232 -18.78 25.06 -3.26
N ASP A 233 -19.55 24.09 -3.73
CA ASP A 233 -21.01 24.05 -3.65
C ASP A 233 -21.43 23.04 -2.57
N TYR A 234 -22.55 23.29 -1.89
CA TYR A 234 -23.09 22.41 -0.85
C TYR A 234 -24.62 22.26 -1.01
N ASP A 235 -25.08 21.01 -1.13
CA ASP A 235 -26.48 20.63 -1.31
C ASP A 235 -26.85 19.43 -0.43
N ASP A 236 -27.60 19.66 0.65
CA ASP A 236 -27.99 18.65 1.63
C ASP A 236 -29.06 17.66 1.13
N ASP A 237 -29.68 17.93 -0.02
CA ASP A 237 -30.63 17.03 -0.66
C ASP A 237 -29.92 15.91 -1.48
N ASN A 238 -28.60 16.00 -1.67
CA ASN A 238 -27.81 15.04 -2.44
C ASN A 238 -27.08 14.02 -1.55
N SER A 239 -26.88 12.79 -2.04
CA SER A 239 -26.12 11.76 -1.33
C SER A 239 -24.65 12.16 -1.12
N ASN A 240 -24.08 12.91 -2.07
CA ASN A 240 -22.82 13.60 -1.91
C ASN A 240 -23.05 15.11 -1.87
N PRO A 241 -23.01 15.74 -0.68
CA PRO A 241 -23.45 17.11 -0.53
C PRO A 241 -22.40 18.14 -0.96
N TYR A 242 -21.13 17.77 -1.16
CA TYR A 242 -20.07 18.73 -1.51
C TYR A 242 -19.66 18.62 -2.97
N ARG A 243 -19.56 19.75 -3.68
CA ARG A 243 -19.07 19.77 -5.07
C ARG A 243 -18.03 20.86 -5.28
N MET A 244 -16.85 20.48 -5.73
CA MET A 244 -15.78 21.42 -6.10
C MET A 244 -15.94 21.87 -7.56
N TYR A 245 -15.65 23.14 -7.86
CA TYR A 245 -15.75 23.68 -9.21
C TYR A 245 -14.92 24.96 -9.41
N ASN A 246 -14.73 25.37 -10.68
CA ASN A 246 -14.14 26.67 -11.02
C ASN A 246 -15.21 27.76 -10.95
N TYR A 247 -15.05 28.70 -10.03
CA TYR A 247 -15.99 29.80 -9.82
C TYR A 247 -16.25 30.59 -11.11
N ASN A 248 -15.18 30.85 -11.87
CA ASN A 248 -15.25 31.45 -13.19
C ASN A 248 -14.37 30.70 -14.18
N SER A 249 -15.01 29.92 -15.05
CA SER A 249 -14.34 29.14 -16.09
C SER A 249 -14.16 29.92 -17.41
N THR A 250 -14.26 31.25 -17.39
CA THR A 250 -14.05 32.10 -18.57
C THR A 250 -12.58 32.08 -18.97
N LYS A 251 -12.30 31.71 -20.22
CA LYS A 251 -10.93 31.66 -20.76
C LYS A 251 -10.49 33.03 -21.27
N TYR A 252 -9.30 33.46 -20.88
CA TYR A 252 -8.61 34.62 -21.44
C TYR A 252 -7.30 34.21 -22.10
N GLU A 253 -7.01 34.84 -23.23
CA GLU A 253 -5.83 34.52 -24.05
C GLU A 253 -4.55 35.05 -23.38
N ILE A 254 -3.51 34.23 -23.36
CA ILE A 254 -2.16 34.57 -22.92
C ILE A 254 -1.19 34.41 -24.10
N GLN A 255 -0.11 35.18 -24.08
CA GLN A 255 0.86 35.20 -25.17
C GLN A 255 2.21 34.67 -24.70
N PRO A 256 2.91 33.86 -25.52
CA PRO A 256 4.27 33.46 -25.21
C PRO A 256 5.18 34.69 -25.03
N THR A 257 5.90 34.73 -23.92
CA THR A 257 6.69 35.90 -23.52
C THR A 257 7.99 36.03 -24.29
N ASN A 258 8.54 34.92 -24.81
CA ASN A 258 9.88 34.82 -25.39
C ASN A 258 11.00 35.33 -24.46
N SER A 259 10.73 35.39 -23.15
CA SER A 259 11.67 35.82 -22.12
C SER A 259 12.25 34.59 -21.43
N GLU A 260 13.54 34.59 -21.13
CA GLU A 260 14.18 33.58 -20.28
C GLU A 260 14.60 34.19 -18.92
N ASP A 261 14.13 35.40 -18.61
CA ASP A 261 14.41 36.10 -17.34
C ASP A 261 13.53 35.54 -16.20
N TYR A 262 13.59 34.22 -15.97
CA TYR A 262 12.91 33.51 -14.89
C TYR A 262 13.94 32.76 -14.03
N SER A 263 13.68 32.63 -12.73
CA SER A 263 14.58 31.84 -11.86
C SER A 263 14.51 30.35 -12.16
N ASN A 264 13.33 29.86 -12.57
CA ASN A 264 13.09 28.47 -12.91
C ASN A 264 12.43 28.39 -14.29
N ILE A 265 12.95 27.52 -15.14
CA ILE A 265 12.41 27.24 -16.46
C ILE A 265 12.17 25.74 -16.54
N PHE A 266 10.96 25.39 -16.92
CA PHE A 266 10.50 24.03 -17.12
C PHE A 266 10.21 23.83 -18.60
N GLU A 267 10.61 22.69 -19.12
CA GLU A 267 10.28 22.28 -20.47
C GLU A 267 9.29 21.13 -20.41
N GLY A 268 8.10 21.30 -20.98
CA GLY A 268 7.06 20.28 -21.07
C GLY A 268 7.04 19.64 -22.46
N TRP A 269 6.90 18.32 -22.51
CA TRP A 269 6.62 17.56 -23.72
C TRP A 269 5.33 16.80 -23.56
N ILE A 270 4.40 17.06 -24.47
CA ILE A 270 3.19 16.28 -24.66
C ILE A 270 3.39 15.49 -25.96
N TRP A 271 3.70 14.21 -25.82
CA TRP A 271 3.86 13.25 -26.93
C TRP A 271 2.64 12.32 -27.01
N MET A 272 2.46 11.67 -28.17
CA MET A 272 1.28 10.84 -28.47
C MET A 272 -0.01 11.62 -28.75
N GLY A 273 0.14 12.88 -29.17
CA GLY A 273 -0.89 13.61 -29.91
C GLY A 273 -1.93 14.33 -29.07
N ILE A 274 -1.72 15.63 -28.81
CA ILE A 274 -2.78 16.51 -28.31
C ILE A 274 -3.71 16.94 -29.45
N THR A 275 -5.02 16.79 -29.23
CA THR A 275 -6.03 17.23 -30.19
C THR A 275 -6.18 18.75 -30.12
N LEU A 276 -5.83 19.45 -31.20
CA LEU A 276 -6.11 20.86 -31.38
C LEU A 276 -7.44 21.07 -32.09
N SER A 277 -8.22 22.01 -31.56
CA SER A 277 -9.50 22.43 -32.11
C SER A 277 -9.52 23.93 -32.37
N THR A 278 -10.20 24.34 -33.44
CA THR A 278 -10.50 25.75 -33.72
C THR A 278 -11.65 26.29 -32.87
N THR A 279 -12.48 25.41 -32.29
CA THR A 279 -13.69 25.78 -31.56
C THR A 279 -13.59 25.49 -30.08
N GLU A 280 -13.00 24.36 -29.71
CA GLU A 280 -12.90 23.87 -28.33
C GLU A 280 -11.52 24.18 -27.76
N TYR A 281 -11.45 24.21 -26.42
CA TYR A 281 -10.21 24.42 -25.67
C TYR A 281 -9.73 23.06 -25.19
N THR A 282 -8.46 22.77 -25.38
CA THR A 282 -7.84 21.55 -24.86
C THR A 282 -7.01 21.92 -23.65
N MET A 283 -7.23 21.27 -22.51
CA MET A 283 -6.44 21.53 -21.30
C MET A 283 -5.00 21.04 -21.48
N ILE A 284 -4.05 21.73 -20.85
CA ILE A 284 -2.65 21.30 -20.76
C ILE A 284 -2.14 21.51 -19.33
N PRO A 285 -1.17 20.71 -18.87
CA PRO A 285 -0.60 20.86 -17.54
C PRO A 285 0.25 22.12 -17.42
N SER A 286 0.38 22.59 -16.18
CA SER A 286 1.21 23.72 -15.80
C SER A 286 2.03 23.47 -14.55
N VAL A 287 3.10 24.24 -14.40
CA VAL A 287 4.07 24.08 -13.29
C VAL A 287 3.73 24.94 -12.07
N SER A 288 3.03 26.06 -12.28
CA SER A 288 2.57 26.97 -11.23
C SER A 288 1.48 27.90 -11.77
N PRO A 289 0.66 28.52 -10.89
CA PRO A 289 -0.35 29.51 -11.30
C PRO A 289 0.23 30.73 -12.03
N ASP A 290 1.45 31.13 -11.65
CA ASP A 290 2.14 32.30 -12.19
C ASP A 290 3.08 31.99 -13.37
N ALA A 291 3.11 30.75 -13.85
CA ALA A 291 4.02 30.38 -14.92
C ALA A 291 3.66 31.09 -16.24
N ASP A 292 4.66 31.67 -16.89
CA ASP A 292 4.50 32.25 -18.21
C ASP A 292 4.97 31.25 -19.27
N VAL A 293 4.17 31.07 -20.32
CA VAL A 293 4.63 30.33 -21.51
C VAL A 293 5.74 31.16 -22.16
N ILE A 294 6.93 30.59 -22.31
CA ILE A 294 8.09 31.25 -22.93
C ILE A 294 7.98 31.11 -24.45
N ASP A 295 7.94 29.86 -24.92
CA ASP A 295 7.78 29.48 -26.32
C ASP A 295 7.26 28.04 -26.44
N TYR A 296 7.00 27.62 -27.68
CA TYR A 296 6.47 26.30 -28.00
C TYR A 296 6.88 25.83 -29.41
N ASN A 297 6.76 24.53 -29.64
CA ASN A 297 6.96 23.87 -30.93
C ASN A 297 5.93 22.73 -31.11
N PRO A 298 4.96 22.87 -32.04
CA PRO A 298 3.88 21.92 -32.21
C PRO A 298 4.20 20.71 -33.13
N ASN A 299 5.47 20.37 -33.39
CA ASN A 299 5.94 19.29 -34.31
C ASN A 299 5.35 19.31 -35.75
N ALA A 300 4.44 20.23 -36.06
CA ALA A 300 3.68 20.32 -37.28
C ALA A 300 3.90 21.69 -37.93
N SER A 301 4.29 21.69 -39.21
CA SER A 301 4.55 22.92 -39.95
C SER A 301 3.25 23.62 -40.36
N GLY A 302 3.06 24.86 -39.94
CA GLY A 302 1.90 25.69 -40.31
C GLY A 302 0.76 25.69 -39.29
N VAL A 303 0.88 24.88 -38.23
CA VAL A 303 -0.02 24.89 -37.07
C VAL A 303 0.44 25.98 -36.11
N GLU A 304 -0.48 26.87 -35.75
CA GLU A 304 -0.29 27.89 -34.70
C GLU A 304 -1.11 27.48 -33.48
N VAL A 305 -0.52 27.63 -32.30
CA VAL A 305 -1.14 27.31 -31.01
C VAL A 305 -1.33 28.61 -30.22
N ASP A 306 -2.58 28.88 -29.87
CA ASP A 306 -2.99 29.98 -29.00
C ASP A 306 -3.19 29.44 -27.58
N PHE A 307 -2.67 30.14 -26.58
CA PHE A 307 -2.70 29.72 -25.17
C PHE A 307 -3.74 30.53 -24.39
N PHE A 308 -4.38 29.91 -23.41
CA PHE A 308 -5.42 30.52 -22.59
C PHE A 308 -5.28 30.08 -21.13
N LYS A 309 -5.83 30.92 -20.24
CA LYS A 309 -6.03 30.62 -18.82
C LYS A 309 -7.47 30.86 -18.40
N ASP A 310 -7.91 30.22 -17.32
CA ASP A 310 -9.11 30.63 -16.56
C ASP A 310 -8.72 31.33 -15.25
N ASP A 311 -9.72 31.70 -14.42
CA ASP A 311 -9.49 32.42 -13.15
C ASP A 311 -8.90 31.54 -12.03
N ALA A 312 -8.87 30.21 -12.22
CA ALA A 312 -8.17 29.25 -11.36
C ALA A 312 -6.74 28.97 -11.87
N ASP A 313 -6.29 29.69 -12.90
CA ASP A 313 -4.99 29.51 -13.56
C ASP A 313 -4.81 28.11 -14.17
N ASN A 314 -5.89 27.48 -14.66
CA ASN A 314 -5.81 26.28 -15.52
C ASN A 314 -5.41 26.68 -16.94
N TYR A 315 -4.58 25.89 -17.61
CA TYR A 315 -4.04 26.24 -18.92
C TYR A 315 -4.75 25.48 -20.02
N TYR A 316 -4.98 26.16 -21.13
CA TYR A 316 -5.63 25.60 -22.29
C TYR A 316 -4.95 26.05 -23.58
N ILE A 317 -5.14 25.26 -24.63
CA ILE A 317 -4.69 25.58 -25.97
C ILE A 317 -5.81 25.50 -27.00
N LYS A 318 -5.64 26.26 -28.09
CA LYS A 318 -6.43 26.15 -29.32
C LYS A 318 -5.54 26.20 -30.54
N GLY A 319 -6.00 25.55 -31.61
CA GLY A 319 -5.32 25.55 -32.90
C GLY A 319 -5.96 26.51 -33.90
N ASN A 320 -5.17 26.94 -34.89
CA ASN A 320 -5.68 27.59 -36.09
C ASN A 320 -6.39 26.60 -37.07
N GLU A 321 -6.19 25.29 -36.89
CA GLU A 321 -6.89 24.22 -37.60
C GLU A 321 -7.12 23.00 -36.69
N ASN A 322 -8.09 22.14 -37.05
CA ASN A 322 -8.35 20.92 -36.30
C ASN A 322 -7.33 19.85 -36.71
N THR A 323 -6.44 19.46 -35.81
CA THR A 323 -5.36 18.49 -36.08
C THR A 323 -4.85 17.88 -34.78
N ILE A 324 -4.00 16.86 -34.88
CA ILE A 324 -3.30 16.25 -33.74
C ILE A 324 -1.82 16.63 -33.86
N ILE A 325 -1.22 17.10 -32.76
CA ILE A 325 0.18 17.51 -32.70
C ILE A 325 0.90 16.89 -31.50
N ASP A 326 2.22 16.79 -31.57
CA ASP A 326 3.04 16.71 -30.35
C ASP A 326 3.45 18.13 -29.98
N LEU A 327 3.24 18.51 -28.72
CA LEU A 327 3.52 19.85 -28.24
C LEU A 327 4.71 19.82 -27.29
N ARG A 328 5.79 20.49 -27.69
CA ARG A 328 6.87 20.88 -26.75
C ARG A 328 6.68 22.35 -26.39
N TYR A 329 6.75 22.70 -25.12
CA TYR A 329 6.60 24.08 -24.66
C TYR A 329 7.48 24.36 -23.45
N ARG A 330 7.87 25.61 -23.27
CA ARG A 330 8.66 26.05 -22.11
C ARG A 330 7.84 26.98 -21.24
N MET A 331 7.87 26.77 -19.93
CA MET A 331 7.22 27.60 -18.93
C MET A 331 8.27 28.18 -17.98
N GLY A 332 8.17 29.47 -17.69
CA GLY A 332 9.05 30.16 -16.76
C GLY A 332 8.29 30.67 -15.54
N THR A 333 8.84 30.45 -14.34
CA THR A 333 8.32 31.01 -13.08
C THR A 333 9.48 31.50 -12.20
N ASN A 334 9.18 32.47 -11.31
CA ASN A 334 10.15 32.98 -10.35
C ASN A 334 10.18 32.19 -9.03
N GLY A 335 9.50 31.04 -8.98
CA GLY A 335 9.63 30.05 -7.90
C GLY A 335 8.97 30.45 -6.57
N SER A 336 8.31 31.61 -6.49
CA SER A 336 7.57 31.99 -5.28
C SER A 336 6.50 30.95 -4.93
N TYR A 337 5.86 30.36 -5.94
CA TYR A 337 4.88 29.30 -5.76
C TYR A 337 5.36 28.13 -4.87
N PHE A 338 6.64 27.74 -5.00
CA PHE A 338 7.20 26.61 -4.25
C PHE A 338 7.65 27.01 -2.84
N ASN A 339 8.32 28.16 -2.69
CA ASN A 339 9.00 28.55 -1.44
C ASN A 339 8.57 29.90 -0.86
N ARG A 340 7.33 30.35 -1.11
CA ARG A 340 6.80 31.57 -0.47
C ARG A 340 6.63 31.34 1.04
N PRO A 341 7.24 32.15 1.92
CA PRO A 341 7.00 32.06 3.36
C PRO A 341 5.62 32.64 3.71
N ILE A 342 4.98 32.08 4.73
CA ILE A 342 3.74 32.63 5.31
C ILE A 342 4.16 33.40 6.58
N ALA A 343 4.07 34.73 6.55
CA ALA A 343 4.49 35.53 7.69
C ALA A 343 3.53 35.36 8.88
N GLU A 344 4.09 35.28 10.09
CA GLU A 344 3.34 35.07 11.33
C GLU A 344 2.37 36.22 11.68
N ASP A 345 2.51 37.38 11.03
CA ASP A 345 1.64 38.54 11.25
C ASP A 345 0.52 38.69 10.22
N LEU A 346 0.48 37.83 9.18
CA LEU A 346 -0.61 37.84 8.20
C LEU A 346 -1.91 37.34 8.80
N THR A 347 -3.00 38.04 8.48
CA THR A 347 -4.34 37.72 8.91
C THR A 347 -5.32 37.60 7.74
N LEU A 348 -6.50 37.04 7.99
CA LEU A 348 -7.56 36.98 6.99
C LEU A 348 -8.03 38.37 6.52
N ASP A 349 -7.81 39.44 7.30
CA ASP A 349 -8.11 40.82 6.92
C ASP A 349 -7.15 41.37 5.84
N ASP A 350 -6.00 40.71 5.66
CA ASP A 350 -5.00 41.04 4.65
C ASP A 350 -5.31 40.39 3.29
N ILE A 351 -6.37 39.57 3.21
CA ILE A 351 -6.79 38.89 1.98
C ILE A 351 -7.60 39.85 1.09
N PRO A 352 -7.23 40.04 -0.19
CA PRO A 352 -8.04 40.79 -1.13
C PRO A 352 -9.41 40.15 -1.33
N GLN A 353 -10.47 40.96 -1.23
CA GLN A 353 -11.85 40.50 -1.36
C GLN A 353 -12.15 39.84 -2.73
N GLU A 354 -11.36 40.16 -3.76
CA GLU A 354 -11.48 39.62 -5.10
C GLU A 354 -11.06 38.14 -5.19
N ILE A 355 -10.29 37.64 -4.23
CA ILE A 355 -9.86 36.23 -4.17
C ILE A 355 -10.82 35.38 -3.35
N VAL A 356 -11.54 35.97 -2.39
CA VAL A 356 -12.51 35.25 -1.55
C VAL A 356 -13.68 34.76 -2.40
N ARG A 357 -13.94 33.45 -2.37
CA ARG A 357 -15.09 32.82 -3.04
C ARG A 357 -16.25 32.63 -2.06
N PRO A 358 -17.50 32.90 -2.48
CA PRO A 358 -18.65 32.66 -1.62
C PRO A 358 -18.91 31.17 -1.49
N LEU A 359 -19.21 30.72 -0.27
CA LEU A 359 -19.72 29.37 0.00
C LEU A 359 -21.24 29.38 -0.15
N THR A 360 -21.77 28.45 -0.92
CA THR A 360 -23.20 28.11 -0.88
C THR A 360 -23.51 27.40 0.43
N ALA A 361 -24.71 27.61 0.99
CA ALA A 361 -25.08 27.07 2.31
C ALA A 361 -23.98 27.30 3.38
N GLU A 362 -23.43 28.53 3.41
CA GLU A 362 -22.27 28.88 4.24
C GLU A 362 -22.46 28.54 5.73
N ASN A 363 -23.69 28.60 6.25
CA ASN A 363 -23.92 28.30 7.66
C ASN A 363 -23.80 26.80 7.95
N GLU A 364 -24.29 25.96 7.05
CA GLU A 364 -24.26 24.51 7.13
C GLU A 364 -22.82 24.01 7.04
N VAL A 365 -22.07 24.43 6.01
CA VAL A 365 -20.65 24.08 5.84
C VAL A 365 -19.82 24.54 7.06
N LYS A 366 -20.04 25.77 7.54
CA LYS A 366 -19.35 26.28 8.73
C LYS A 366 -19.72 25.53 9.99
N GLU A 367 -20.95 25.03 10.11
CA GLU A 367 -21.36 24.23 11.26
C GLU A 367 -20.66 22.86 11.23
N ASN A 368 -20.64 22.17 10.09
CA ASN A 368 -20.00 20.87 9.95
C ASN A 368 -18.48 20.96 10.22
N VAL A 369 -17.82 22.00 9.69
CA VAL A 369 -16.41 22.31 9.98
C VAL A 369 -16.20 22.63 11.45
N ARG A 370 -17.08 23.42 12.06
CA ARG A 370 -16.98 23.76 13.49
C ARG A 370 -17.11 22.52 14.37
N GLU A 371 -18.04 21.63 14.06
CA GLU A 371 -18.21 20.36 14.78
C GLU A 371 -16.98 19.47 14.67
N PHE A 372 -16.39 19.37 13.46
CA PHE A 372 -15.13 18.66 13.25
C PHE A 372 -13.98 19.26 14.07
N LEU A 373 -13.73 20.58 13.98
CA LEU A 373 -12.66 21.24 14.74
C LEU A 373 -12.84 21.09 16.25
N GLN A 374 -14.09 20.97 16.72
CA GLN A 374 -14.43 20.81 18.14
C GLN A 374 -14.61 19.33 18.55
N TYR A 375 -14.25 18.38 17.70
CA TYR A 375 -14.44 16.96 17.95
C TYR A 375 -13.74 16.51 19.24
N ARG A 376 -14.41 15.59 19.94
CA ARG A 376 -13.98 15.05 21.23
C ARG A 376 -14.13 13.54 21.21
N HIS A 377 -13.18 12.85 21.83
CA HIS A 377 -13.33 11.41 22.07
C HIS A 377 -14.48 11.15 23.05
N ASP A 378 -14.97 9.91 23.10
CA ASP A 378 -16.05 9.47 24.01
C ASP A 378 -15.79 9.78 25.50
N ASN A 379 -14.52 9.90 25.88
CA ASN A 379 -14.09 10.25 27.24
C ASN A 379 -14.21 11.77 27.55
N GLY A 380 -14.60 12.59 26.57
CA GLY A 380 -14.80 14.04 26.66
C GLY A 380 -13.54 14.89 26.45
N THR A 381 -12.37 14.30 26.19
CA THR A 381 -11.15 15.05 25.87
C THR A 381 -11.21 15.60 24.45
N ILE A 382 -10.52 16.72 24.22
CA ILE A 382 -10.35 17.27 22.86
C ILE A 382 -9.62 16.21 22.04
N ALA A 383 -10.13 15.89 20.85
CA ALA A 383 -9.50 14.90 19.98
C ALA A 383 -8.25 15.46 19.32
N ASN A 384 -8.29 16.74 18.92
CA ASN A 384 -7.16 17.43 18.32
C ASN A 384 -7.02 18.85 18.86
N GLU A 385 -6.02 19.10 19.72
CA GLU A 385 -5.84 20.40 20.35
C GLU A 385 -5.48 21.52 19.35
N PRO A 386 -4.53 21.33 18.40
CA PRO A 386 -4.23 22.35 17.39
C PRO A 386 -5.46 22.79 16.57
N LEU A 387 -6.28 21.85 16.12
CA LEU A 387 -7.51 22.17 15.38
C LEU A 387 -8.57 22.85 16.24
N TYR A 388 -8.75 22.43 17.50
CA TYR A 388 -9.73 23.04 18.41
C TYR A 388 -9.52 24.54 18.58
N TRP A 389 -8.26 24.99 18.62
CA TRP A 389 -7.93 26.39 18.79
C TRP A 389 -8.15 27.25 17.53
N LEU A 390 -8.36 26.63 16.36
CA LEU A 390 -8.80 27.35 15.16
C LEU A 390 -10.25 27.82 15.27
N TRP A 391 -11.10 27.13 16.04
CA TRP A 391 -12.47 27.58 16.30
C TRP A 391 -13.03 27.05 17.63
N PRO A 392 -12.68 27.65 18.78
CA PRO A 392 -13.09 27.15 20.09
C PRO A 392 -14.58 27.43 20.40
N GLU A 393 -15.23 26.57 21.19
CA GLU A 393 -16.68 26.58 21.53
C GLU A 393 -17.26 27.95 21.96
N ASN A 394 -16.45 28.79 22.61
CA ASN A 394 -16.86 30.12 23.10
C ASN A 394 -16.02 31.27 22.50
N GLY A 395 -15.31 31.02 21.40
CA GLY A 395 -14.48 32.02 20.72
C GLY A 395 -14.93 32.30 19.28
N THR A 396 -14.19 33.20 18.64
CA THR A 396 -14.26 33.42 17.19
C THR A 396 -13.24 32.52 16.49
N PRO A 397 -13.44 32.22 15.19
CA PRO A 397 -12.40 31.58 14.40
C PRO A 397 -11.05 32.30 14.53
N GLU A 398 -9.96 31.55 14.48
CA GLU A 398 -8.62 32.09 14.30
C GLU A 398 -8.57 32.88 12.99
N THR A 399 -7.82 33.98 13.00
CA THR A 399 -7.69 34.89 11.87
C THR A 399 -6.25 34.96 11.38
N ASN A 400 -5.29 34.46 12.15
CA ASN A 400 -3.90 34.38 11.75
C ASN A 400 -3.71 33.31 10.66
N LEU A 401 -3.27 33.74 9.47
CA LEU A 401 -3.18 32.86 8.31
C LEU A 401 -2.13 31.76 8.52
N ALA A 402 -0.96 32.10 9.09
CA ALA A 402 0.10 31.12 9.35
C ALA A 402 -0.36 30.00 10.28
N LYS A 403 -1.11 30.33 11.35
CA LYS A 403 -1.67 29.32 12.26
C LYS A 403 -2.76 28.47 11.62
N ILE A 404 -3.63 29.08 10.81
CA ILE A 404 -4.67 28.32 10.10
C ILE A 404 -3.98 27.31 9.18
N ILE A 405 -3.12 27.78 8.28
CA ILE A 405 -2.46 26.89 7.32
C ILE A 405 -1.60 25.85 8.05
N GLY A 406 -0.76 26.25 9.01
CA GLY A 406 0.10 25.33 9.74
C GLY A 406 -0.66 24.22 10.48
N ASN A 407 -1.72 24.55 11.23
CA ASN A 407 -2.50 23.54 11.96
C ASN A 407 -3.31 22.63 11.03
N LEU A 408 -3.78 23.14 9.88
CA LEU A 408 -4.45 22.32 8.88
C LEU A 408 -3.45 21.40 8.17
N THR A 409 -2.28 21.91 7.79
CA THR A 409 -1.23 21.14 7.14
C THR A 409 -0.81 19.97 8.04
N TRP A 410 -0.42 20.26 9.28
CA TRP A 410 -0.06 19.26 10.29
C TRP A 410 -1.14 18.17 10.48
N TYR A 411 -2.42 18.55 10.47
CA TYR A 411 -3.49 17.58 10.65
C TYR A 411 -3.71 16.70 9.41
N PHE A 412 -3.86 17.32 8.25
CA PHE A 412 -4.23 16.61 7.03
C PHE A 412 -3.08 15.83 6.42
N SER A 413 -1.82 16.18 6.72
CA SER A 413 -0.66 15.39 6.31
C SER A 413 -0.45 14.11 7.13
N ALA A 414 -1.01 14.06 8.34
CA ALA A 414 -0.93 12.93 9.26
C ALA A 414 -2.01 11.85 9.03
N PHE A 415 -2.78 11.94 7.95
CA PHE A 415 -3.78 10.92 7.63
C PHE A 415 -3.11 9.58 7.35
N ILE A 416 -3.65 8.52 7.93
CA ILE A 416 -3.22 7.15 7.66
C ILE A 416 -3.70 6.80 6.25
N GLU A 417 -2.84 6.15 5.48
CA GLU A 417 -3.21 5.61 4.17
C GLU A 417 -4.28 4.53 4.38
N GLY A 418 -5.47 4.75 3.81
CA GLY A 418 -6.54 3.76 3.82
C GLY A 418 -6.41 2.80 2.65
N ASP A 419 -7.30 1.81 2.59
CA ASP A 419 -7.59 0.89 1.47
C ASP A 419 -7.98 1.56 0.14
N GLY A 420 -7.85 2.88 0.04
CA GLY A 420 -8.23 3.64 -1.15
C GLY A 420 -9.68 4.11 -1.15
N ASP A 421 -10.54 3.61 -0.26
CA ASP A 421 -11.95 3.98 -0.21
C ASP A 421 -12.23 5.31 0.51
N VAL A 422 -13.30 5.98 0.08
CA VAL A 422 -13.88 7.10 0.82
C VAL A 422 -14.60 6.49 2.04
N PRO A 423 -14.23 6.84 3.29
CA PRO A 423 -14.95 6.36 4.46
C PRO A 423 -16.45 6.67 4.34
N ASP A 424 -17.30 5.64 4.37
CA ASP A 424 -18.75 5.80 4.33
C ASP A 424 -19.20 6.83 5.37
N ALA A 425 -20.13 7.72 4.98
CA ALA A 425 -20.66 8.71 5.89
C ALA A 425 -21.35 8.01 7.08
N GLU A 426 -20.75 8.08 8.28
CA GLU A 426 -21.30 7.45 9.47
C GLU A 426 -22.26 8.42 10.20
N PRO A 427 -23.58 8.16 10.24
CA PRO A 427 -24.50 9.03 10.95
C PRO A 427 -24.09 9.17 12.43
N PRO A 428 -23.97 10.38 12.98
CA PRO A 428 -24.60 11.62 12.53
C PRO A 428 -23.77 12.49 11.57
N TRP A 429 -22.57 12.06 11.19
CA TRP A 429 -21.59 12.84 10.43
C TRP A 429 -21.86 12.74 8.92
N ASP A 430 -21.52 13.81 8.20
CA ASP A 430 -21.48 13.79 6.73
C ASP A 430 -20.16 13.21 6.20
N ILE A 431 -20.04 13.12 4.88
CA ILE A 431 -18.86 12.56 4.21
C ILE A 431 -17.56 13.32 4.55
N TYR A 432 -17.63 14.66 4.59
CA TYR A 432 -16.49 15.51 4.94
C TYR A 432 -16.07 15.29 6.39
N GLN A 433 -17.01 15.27 7.32
CA GLN A 433 -16.74 15.04 8.73
C GLN A 433 -16.20 13.64 8.97
N SER A 434 -16.72 12.62 8.28
CA SER A 434 -16.26 11.24 8.41
C SER A 434 -14.81 11.08 7.95
N ILE A 435 -14.47 11.61 6.77
CA ILE A 435 -13.09 11.68 6.27
C ILE A 435 -12.19 12.38 7.30
N CYS A 436 -12.62 13.56 7.76
CA CYS A 436 -11.80 14.39 8.62
C CYS A 436 -11.62 13.81 10.03
N ILE A 437 -12.64 13.19 10.62
CA ILE A 437 -12.60 12.63 11.98
C ILE A 437 -11.83 11.31 12.02
N ASN A 438 -12.01 10.44 11.02
CA ASN A 438 -11.33 9.15 10.97
C ASN A 438 -9.84 9.33 10.68
N GLY A 439 -9.46 10.37 9.94
CA GLY A 439 -8.06 10.62 9.60
C GLY A 439 -7.46 9.52 8.72
N ILE A 440 -8.30 8.89 7.89
CA ILE A 440 -7.93 7.84 6.94
C ILE A 440 -8.22 8.37 5.55
N GLY A 441 -7.25 8.24 4.65
CA GLY A 441 -7.45 8.54 3.23
C GLY A 441 -6.21 9.00 2.48
N ALA A 442 -6.21 8.71 1.17
CA ALA A 442 -5.20 9.14 0.21
C ALA A 442 -5.14 10.67 -0.02
N CYS A 443 -4.20 11.11 -0.85
CA CYS A 443 -3.91 12.53 -1.12
C CYS A 443 -5.15 13.39 -1.52
N ARG A 444 -6.12 12.80 -2.23
CA ARG A 444 -7.39 13.45 -2.60
C ARG A 444 -8.29 13.76 -1.40
N HIS A 445 -8.39 12.84 -0.46
CA HIS A 445 -9.18 13.01 0.78
C HIS A 445 -8.58 14.09 1.67
N ARG A 446 -7.25 14.07 1.84
CA ARG A 446 -6.49 15.08 2.60
C ARG A 446 -6.70 16.47 2.01
N SER A 447 -6.56 16.57 0.69
CA SER A 447 -6.71 17.82 -0.05
C SER A 447 -8.14 18.34 -0.01
N PHE A 448 -9.13 17.46 -0.11
CA PHE A 448 -10.55 17.82 0.01
C PHE A 448 -10.88 18.33 1.41
N GLY A 449 -10.49 17.60 2.46
CA GLY A 449 -10.72 18.00 3.85
C GLY A 449 -10.05 19.34 4.16
N PHE A 450 -8.80 19.54 3.73
CA PHE A 450 -8.09 20.81 3.86
C PHE A 450 -8.84 21.94 3.13
N PHE A 451 -9.21 21.72 1.87
CA PHE A 451 -9.89 22.71 1.03
C PHE A 451 -11.19 23.19 1.66
N VAL A 452 -12.06 22.27 2.09
CA VAL A 452 -13.35 22.60 2.73
C VAL A 452 -13.11 23.35 4.05
N THR A 453 -12.20 22.86 4.90
CA THR A 453 -11.90 23.48 6.20
C THR A 453 -11.36 24.89 6.05
N ALA A 454 -10.39 25.08 5.16
CA ALA A 454 -9.75 26.36 4.94
C ALA A 454 -10.73 27.40 4.37
N LEU A 455 -11.56 27.02 3.40
CA LEU A 455 -12.60 27.92 2.87
C LEU A 455 -13.62 28.32 3.94
N ALA A 456 -14.04 27.39 4.79
CA ALA A 456 -14.96 27.67 5.90
C ALA A 456 -14.35 28.58 6.97
N LEU A 457 -13.04 28.48 7.22
CA LEU A 457 -12.30 29.41 8.09
C LEU A 457 -12.05 30.77 7.42
N GLY A 458 -12.24 30.88 6.10
CA GLY A 458 -12.08 32.12 5.33
C GLY A 458 -10.69 32.28 4.71
N ALA A 459 -9.89 31.22 4.65
CA ALA A 459 -8.61 31.17 3.96
C ALA A 459 -8.80 30.64 2.52
N PRO A 460 -8.64 31.48 1.47
CA PRO A 460 -8.78 31.07 0.09
C PRO A 460 -7.79 29.97 -0.25
N THR A 461 -8.36 28.86 -0.69
CA THR A 461 -7.64 27.64 -1.02
C THR A 461 -8.16 27.12 -2.36
N ARG A 462 -7.30 26.46 -3.13
CA ARG A 462 -7.66 25.72 -4.35
C ARG A 462 -7.35 24.26 -4.13
N TYR A 463 -8.23 23.40 -4.62
CA TYR A 463 -7.97 21.97 -4.77
C TYR A 463 -7.29 21.76 -6.13
N VAL A 464 -6.12 21.16 -6.15
CA VAL A 464 -5.38 20.88 -7.38
C VAL A 464 -5.19 19.39 -7.51
N SER A 465 -5.44 18.86 -8.70
CA SER A 465 -5.21 17.45 -9.01
C SER A 465 -4.56 17.28 -10.37
N ASN A 466 -3.95 16.11 -10.51
CA ASN A 466 -3.54 15.49 -11.76
C ASN A 466 -3.98 14.01 -11.72
N GLU A 467 -3.49 13.23 -12.67
CA GLU A 467 -3.87 11.83 -12.85
C GLU A 467 -3.46 10.94 -11.67
N ALA A 468 -2.40 11.28 -10.94
CA ALA A 468 -1.83 10.42 -9.89
C ALA A 468 -1.89 11.03 -8.49
N HIS A 469 -2.20 12.33 -8.38
CA HIS A 469 -2.04 13.05 -7.11
C HIS A 469 -2.95 14.27 -6.98
N ALA A 470 -3.27 14.61 -5.75
CA ALA A 470 -3.99 15.83 -5.38
C ALA A 470 -3.30 16.55 -4.22
N PHE A 471 -3.30 17.88 -4.30
CA PHE A 471 -2.73 18.78 -3.31
C PHE A 471 -3.53 20.09 -3.24
N VAL A 472 -3.17 20.99 -2.32
CA VAL A 472 -3.85 22.28 -2.17
C VAL A 472 -2.92 23.46 -2.40
N GLU A 473 -3.50 24.56 -2.90
CA GLU A 473 -2.83 25.86 -3.00
C GLU A 473 -3.52 26.86 -2.09
N VAL A 474 -2.76 27.60 -1.28
CA VAL A 474 -3.28 28.63 -0.39
C VAL A 474 -2.84 30.02 -0.85
N TYR A 475 -3.72 31.01 -0.73
CA TYR A 475 -3.39 32.38 -1.12
C TYR A 475 -2.66 33.12 0.02
N VAL A 476 -1.42 33.54 -0.22
CA VAL A 476 -0.55 34.23 0.75
C VAL A 476 -0.34 35.70 0.32
N PRO A 477 -1.20 36.63 0.77
CA PRO A 477 -1.17 38.02 0.33
C PRO A 477 0.06 38.78 0.85
N GLU A 478 0.42 39.88 0.18
CA GLU A 478 1.31 40.91 0.77
C GLU A 478 0.52 42.02 1.45
N ASP A 479 -0.68 42.30 0.90
CA ASP A 479 -1.64 43.27 1.39
C ASP A 479 -3.04 42.93 0.85
N ASN A 480 -4.06 43.65 1.30
CA ASN A 480 -5.46 43.43 0.92
C ASN A 480 -5.90 44.14 -0.37
N GLU A 481 -4.98 44.79 -1.10
CA GLU A 481 -5.27 45.48 -2.36
C GLU A 481 -4.66 44.76 -3.57
N THR A 482 -3.59 43.98 -3.37
CA THR A 482 -2.78 43.41 -4.44
C THR A 482 -3.16 41.96 -4.73
N VAL A 483 -3.64 41.75 -5.95
CA VAL A 483 -3.95 40.42 -6.47
C VAL A 483 -2.86 39.95 -7.43
N SER A 484 -2.31 38.76 -7.20
CA SER A 484 -1.31 38.16 -8.08
C SER A 484 -1.38 36.63 -8.06
N SER A 485 -1.27 35.98 -9.22
CA SER A 485 -1.14 34.52 -9.29
C SER A 485 0.15 34.02 -8.61
N SER A 486 1.16 34.88 -8.42
CA SER A 486 2.42 34.54 -7.72
C SER A 486 2.27 34.43 -6.19
N TYR A 487 1.09 34.80 -5.66
CA TYR A 487 0.80 34.76 -4.23
C TYR A 487 0.13 33.45 -3.81
N TRP A 488 -0.21 32.57 -4.75
CA TRP A 488 -0.54 31.19 -4.43
C TRP A 488 0.71 30.44 -4.02
N LYS A 489 0.59 29.64 -2.96
CA LYS A 489 1.63 28.76 -2.44
C LYS A 489 1.08 27.35 -2.41
N ARG A 490 1.83 26.37 -2.93
CA ARG A 490 1.50 24.95 -2.76
C ARG A 490 1.72 24.53 -1.31
N ILE A 491 0.77 23.78 -0.76
CA ILE A 491 0.95 23.04 0.50
C ILE A 491 1.11 21.57 0.14
N ASN A 492 2.10 20.92 0.74
CA ASN A 492 2.30 19.49 0.57
C ASN A 492 1.67 18.78 1.78
N LEU A 493 0.80 17.81 1.48
CA LEU A 493 0.00 17.03 2.42
C LEU A 493 0.37 15.52 2.37
N GLY A 494 1.48 15.17 1.70
CA GLY A 494 1.91 13.81 1.41
C GLY A 494 1.13 13.13 0.26
N GLY A 495 1.69 12.03 -0.28
CA GLY A 495 1.10 11.23 -1.37
C GLY A 495 1.68 9.81 -1.43
N THR A 496 0.90 8.89 -1.99
CA THR A 496 1.23 7.49 -2.25
C THR A 496 2.21 7.41 -3.42
N GLY A 497 3.27 6.62 -3.26
CA GLY A 497 4.34 6.48 -4.24
C GLY A 497 5.66 7.11 -3.77
N GLY A 498 6.64 6.26 -3.49
CA GLY A 498 8.02 6.65 -3.26
C GLY A 498 8.55 7.50 -4.42
N SER A 499 8.61 8.80 -4.19
CA SER A 499 9.29 9.75 -5.06
C SER A 499 10.33 10.46 -4.22
N ASN A 500 11.59 10.04 -4.36
CA ASN A 500 12.79 10.67 -3.79
C ASN A 500 13.11 12.01 -4.48
N THR A 501 12.10 12.83 -4.77
CA THR A 501 12.28 14.18 -5.29
C THR A 501 11.30 15.15 -4.64
N LEU A 502 11.83 15.90 -3.66
CA LEU A 502 11.31 17.11 -3.00
C LEU A 502 10.38 16.86 -1.79
N ASP A 503 10.99 17.00 -0.62
CA ASP A 503 10.53 16.78 0.75
C ASP A 503 9.10 17.22 1.12
N ARG A 504 8.54 16.42 2.03
CA ARG A 504 7.37 16.72 2.87
C ARG A 504 7.67 17.97 3.72
N PRO A 505 6.80 18.98 3.84
CA PRO A 505 7.08 20.18 4.65
C PRO A 505 6.70 20.00 6.12
N ASP A 506 6.56 18.75 6.58
CA ASP A 506 6.13 18.42 7.93
C ASP A 506 7.04 17.38 8.59
N GLU A 507 8.35 17.48 8.36
CA GLU A 507 9.35 17.05 9.34
C GLU A 507 9.91 18.26 10.12
N GLU A 508 9.04 19.25 10.39
CA GLU A 508 9.27 20.20 11.48
C GLU A 508 8.30 19.92 12.63
N GLU A 509 8.44 18.76 13.27
CA GLU A 509 8.27 18.67 14.72
C GLU A 509 9.64 18.38 15.35
N ASP A 510 10.32 19.45 15.75
CA ASP A 510 11.37 19.48 16.77
C ASP A 510 12.62 18.58 16.63
N GLU A 511 13.01 18.18 15.41
CA GLU A 511 14.35 17.60 15.15
C GLU A 511 15.20 18.46 14.21
N GLY A 512 15.25 19.75 14.53
CA GLY A 512 16.43 20.51 14.15
C GLY A 512 17.60 19.88 14.89
N ASP A 513 18.41 19.10 14.17
CA ASP A 513 19.87 19.02 14.28
C ASP A 513 20.53 17.63 14.54
N THR A 514 19.99 16.54 13.99
CA THR A 514 20.67 15.23 14.00
C THR A 514 21.18 14.87 12.59
N PHE A 515 22.32 14.18 12.53
CA PHE A 515 22.88 13.67 11.27
C PHE A 515 22.13 12.38 10.90
N ASP A 516 21.47 12.37 9.75
CA ASP A 516 20.72 11.22 9.22
C ASP A 516 21.64 10.31 8.39
N PHE A 517 21.69 9.02 8.75
CA PHE A 517 22.50 8.02 8.08
C PHE A 517 21.81 7.35 6.89
N ASP A 518 20.49 7.49 6.73
CA ASP A 518 19.78 7.00 5.54
C ASP A 518 20.03 7.92 4.33
N GLU A 519 20.38 9.19 4.57
CA GLU A 519 20.66 10.19 3.53
C GLU A 519 22.14 10.56 3.36
N MET A 520 22.95 10.42 4.43
CA MET A 520 24.34 10.89 4.44
C MET A 520 25.32 9.83 4.95
N GLU A 521 26.46 9.70 4.26
CA GLU A 521 27.55 8.82 4.70
C GLU A 521 28.45 9.53 5.73
N PRO A 522 29.07 8.82 6.70
CA PRO A 522 29.97 9.41 7.68
C PRO A 522 31.10 10.28 7.07
N ASP A 523 31.52 9.95 5.84
CA ASP A 523 32.56 10.68 5.10
C ASP A 523 32.05 12.02 4.51
N ASP A 524 30.75 12.17 4.28
CA ASP A 524 30.14 13.41 3.74
C ASP A 524 30.29 14.60 4.69
N ILE A 525 30.54 14.33 5.97
CA ILE A 525 30.77 15.35 6.98
C ILE A 525 31.99 16.23 6.67
N GLU A 526 32.95 15.75 5.86
CA GLU A 526 34.11 16.54 5.42
C GLU A 526 33.74 17.68 4.44
N ASP A 527 32.62 17.53 3.73
CA ASP A 527 32.14 18.49 2.72
C ASP A 527 31.07 19.45 3.27
N MET A 528 30.69 19.32 4.55
CA MET A 528 29.73 20.18 5.24
C MET A 528 30.38 21.43 5.89
N GLU A 529 29.64 22.55 5.95
CA GLU A 529 30.10 23.77 6.62
C GLU A 529 29.61 23.83 8.08
N GLY A 530 30.52 23.72 9.06
CA GLY A 530 30.22 23.86 10.49
C GLY A 530 31.48 23.90 11.40
N GLU A 531 31.29 24.15 12.69
CA GLU A 531 32.28 24.12 13.75
C GLU A 531 32.48 22.67 14.24
N PRO A 532 33.68 22.08 14.10
CA PRO A 532 33.86 20.68 14.47
C PRO A 532 33.71 20.44 15.98
N VAL A 533 32.98 19.39 16.35
CA VAL A 533 32.92 18.78 17.69
C VAL A 533 33.59 17.42 17.70
N THR A 534 33.96 16.93 18.88
CA THR A 534 34.53 15.59 19.07
C THR A 534 33.50 14.68 19.72
N ILE A 535 32.97 13.75 18.95
CA ILE A 535 32.14 12.65 19.44
C ILE A 535 33.08 11.49 19.83
N VAL A 536 32.79 10.80 20.93
CA VAL A 536 33.55 9.63 21.37
C VAL A 536 32.61 8.54 21.81
N ILE A 537 32.62 7.41 21.11
CA ILE A 537 32.01 6.17 21.59
C ILE A 537 32.95 5.56 22.64
N THR A 538 32.41 5.24 23.81
CA THR A 538 33.18 4.67 24.94
C THR A 538 32.91 3.19 25.15
N SER A 539 31.73 2.71 24.76
CA SER A 539 31.39 1.29 24.77
C SER A 539 30.16 1.02 23.90
N VAL A 540 30.22 -0.09 23.17
CA VAL A 540 29.08 -0.76 22.56
C VAL A 540 28.86 -2.06 23.35
N SER A 541 27.61 -2.44 23.62
CA SER A 541 27.27 -3.66 24.35
C SER A 541 26.06 -4.35 23.72
N PRO A 542 26.14 -5.64 23.37
CA PRO A 542 27.32 -6.52 23.47
C PRO A 542 28.48 -6.03 22.59
N ASP A 543 29.72 -6.29 23.02
CA ASP A 543 30.96 -5.80 22.38
C ASP A 543 31.61 -6.82 21.43
N ASP A 544 30.95 -7.97 21.25
CA ASP A 544 31.42 -9.07 20.42
C ASP A 544 30.36 -9.53 19.42
N ARG A 545 29.16 -9.88 19.91
CA ARG A 545 28.12 -10.53 19.12
C ARG A 545 26.73 -10.05 19.50
N VAL A 546 25.90 -9.79 18.50
CA VAL A 546 24.47 -9.52 18.65
C VAL A 546 23.66 -10.34 17.65
N ASP A 547 22.50 -10.84 18.08
CA ASP A 547 21.53 -11.47 17.17
C ASP A 547 20.53 -10.40 16.68
N LYS A 548 20.10 -10.45 15.41
CA LYS A 548 19.07 -9.57 14.85
C LYS A 548 17.81 -9.54 15.73
N GLY A 549 17.28 -8.35 15.98
CA GLY A 549 16.15 -8.12 16.89
C GLY A 549 16.51 -8.07 18.39
N ALA A 550 17.78 -8.26 18.76
CA ALA A 550 18.26 -7.95 20.10
C ALA A 550 18.57 -6.44 20.24
N THR A 551 18.91 -6.00 21.45
CA THR A 551 19.23 -4.58 21.72
C THR A 551 20.74 -4.37 21.79
N ILE A 552 21.25 -3.37 21.08
CA ILE A 552 22.63 -2.88 21.21
C ILE A 552 22.59 -1.60 22.06
N ARG A 553 23.45 -1.52 23.07
CA ARG A 553 23.60 -0.33 23.90
C ARG A 553 24.88 0.42 23.57
N ILE A 554 24.77 1.68 23.18
CA ILE A 554 25.89 2.54 22.78
C ILE A 554 26.04 3.65 23.83
N GLN A 555 27.24 3.82 24.37
CA GLN A 555 27.55 4.85 25.37
C GLN A 555 28.74 5.68 24.93
N GLY A 556 28.67 6.99 25.14
CA GLY A 556 29.74 7.90 24.74
C GLY A 556 29.53 9.32 25.21
N TYR A 557 30.23 10.27 24.60
CA TYR A 557 30.14 11.67 24.94
C TYR A 557 30.48 12.60 23.78
N VAL A 558 30.12 13.88 23.90
CA VAL A 558 30.47 14.93 22.94
C VAL A 558 31.22 16.08 23.61
N GLU A 559 32.24 16.62 22.93
CA GLU A 559 33.04 17.77 23.37
C GLU A 559 33.19 18.85 22.29
N ASP A 560 33.24 20.12 22.70
CA ASP A 560 33.68 21.21 21.84
C ASP A 560 35.21 21.20 21.60
N GLN A 561 35.70 22.07 20.71
CA GLN A 561 37.14 22.23 20.43
C GLN A 561 37.99 22.62 21.66
N ASN A 562 37.37 23.04 22.77
CA ASN A 562 38.05 23.38 24.02
C ASN A 562 38.05 22.23 25.04
N ASN A 563 37.56 21.03 24.68
CA ASN A 563 37.33 19.88 25.55
C ASN A 563 36.29 20.15 26.65
N THR A 564 35.26 20.94 26.32
CA THR A 564 34.09 21.16 27.16
C THR A 564 33.00 20.19 26.73
N ARG A 565 32.50 19.38 27.67
CA ARG A 565 31.35 18.49 27.43
C ARG A 565 30.11 19.29 27.05
N LEU A 566 29.50 18.93 25.91
CA LEU A 566 28.26 19.52 25.41
C LEU A 566 27.10 18.64 25.86
N GLY A 567 26.15 19.21 26.59
CA GLY A 567 24.93 18.51 27.03
C GLY A 567 23.71 19.01 26.30
N ASP A 568 22.66 18.19 26.29
CA ASP A 568 21.46 18.33 25.46
C ASP A 568 21.81 18.43 23.95
N PHE A 569 22.90 17.75 23.55
CA PHE A 569 23.43 17.70 22.18
C PHE A 569 23.02 16.38 21.51
N PRO A 570 22.37 16.39 20.33
CA PRO A 570 21.87 15.23 19.60
C PRO A 570 23.00 14.46 18.93
N VAL A 571 22.83 13.14 18.82
CA VAL A 571 23.78 12.22 18.19
C VAL A 571 22.97 11.13 17.50
N GLY A 572 23.08 11.03 16.18
CA GLY A 572 22.55 9.93 15.38
C GLY A 572 23.50 8.74 15.42
N PHE A 573 22.99 7.53 15.20
CA PHE A 573 23.76 6.29 15.15
C PHE A 573 23.44 5.55 13.84
N GLY A 574 24.48 5.04 13.18
CA GLY A 574 24.34 4.30 11.92
C GLY A 574 25.10 2.97 11.95
N MET A 575 24.70 2.03 11.10
CA MET A 575 25.36 0.74 10.92
C MET A 575 25.69 0.49 9.46
N TRP A 576 26.91 0.00 9.23
CA TRP A 576 27.41 -0.33 7.91
C TRP A 576 28.12 -1.69 7.95
N ASP A 577 28.07 -2.49 6.89
CA ASP A 577 28.83 -3.73 6.84
C ASP A 577 30.34 -3.45 6.64
N GLU A 578 31.24 -4.31 7.16
CA GLU A 578 32.71 -4.05 7.09
C GLU A 578 33.24 -3.95 5.64
N GLU A 579 32.55 -4.55 4.66
CA GLU A 579 32.95 -4.53 3.25
C GLU A 579 32.29 -3.37 2.48
N HIS A 580 31.37 -2.64 3.11
CA HIS A 580 30.62 -1.50 2.56
C HIS A 580 29.87 -1.87 1.26
N GLU A 581 29.27 -3.06 1.22
CA GLU A 581 28.54 -3.57 0.06
C GLU A 581 27.15 -2.94 -0.07
N GLU A 582 26.49 -2.63 1.04
CA GLU A 582 25.20 -1.92 1.10
C GLU A 582 25.39 -0.51 1.68
N PRO A 583 24.48 0.45 1.49
CA PRO A 583 24.61 1.76 2.12
C PRO A 583 24.51 1.66 3.65
N ILE A 584 25.18 2.59 4.35
CA ILE A 584 24.96 2.79 5.79
C ILE A 584 23.49 3.15 6.03
N PHE A 585 22.90 2.67 7.11
CA PHE A 585 21.51 2.97 7.46
C PHE A 585 21.40 3.37 8.93
N GLU A 586 20.33 4.10 9.26
CA GLU A 586 20.09 4.64 10.59
C GLU A 586 19.65 3.57 11.61
N LEU A 587 20.29 3.58 12.78
CA LEU A 587 19.93 2.76 13.95
C LEU A 587 19.02 3.50 14.95
N GLY A 588 18.89 4.81 14.77
CA GLY A 588 18.20 5.77 15.63
C GLY A 588 19.14 6.81 16.22
N ASP A 589 18.58 7.67 17.07
CA ASP A 589 19.26 8.84 17.63
C ASP A 589 19.33 8.84 19.17
N GLY A 590 20.00 9.85 19.74
CA GLY A 590 19.80 10.21 21.13
C GLY A 590 20.54 11.46 21.59
N LEU A 591 20.13 11.97 22.75
CA LEU A 591 20.66 13.20 23.35
C LEU A 591 21.71 12.92 24.42
N THR A 592 22.76 13.73 24.43
CA THR A 592 23.68 13.81 25.56
C THR A 592 22.99 14.44 26.78
N ASN A 593 23.24 13.93 27.97
CA ASN A 593 22.76 14.57 29.20
C ASN A 593 23.57 15.84 29.54
N ALA A 594 23.21 16.56 30.61
CA ALA A 594 23.92 17.77 31.08
C ALA A 594 25.43 17.61 31.40
N SER A 595 25.97 16.38 31.45
CA SER A 595 27.42 16.09 31.56
C SER A 595 28.08 15.73 30.22
N GLY A 596 27.34 15.88 29.13
CA GLY A 596 27.67 15.57 27.76
C GLY A 596 27.85 14.11 27.43
N ILE A 597 27.10 13.23 28.11
CA ILE A 597 27.18 11.77 27.92
C ILE A 597 25.88 11.28 27.29
N PHE A 598 25.99 10.52 26.20
CA PHE A 598 24.88 9.77 25.60
C PHE A 598 24.94 8.29 26.02
N ASP A 599 23.77 7.66 26.12
CA ASP A 599 23.57 6.28 26.55
C ASP A 599 22.26 5.76 25.93
N VAL A 600 22.37 5.14 24.75
CA VAL A 600 21.27 4.83 23.85
C VAL A 600 21.17 3.32 23.67
N ASN A 601 19.94 2.82 23.52
CA ASN A 601 19.64 1.45 23.16
C ASN A 601 19.02 1.45 21.76
N VAL A 602 19.60 0.72 20.82
CA VAL A 602 19.12 0.59 19.44
C VAL A 602 18.65 -0.84 19.18
N THR A 603 17.57 -0.98 18.41
CA THR A 603 16.94 -2.26 18.03
C THR A 603 16.71 -2.40 16.54
N GLU A 604 16.77 -1.31 15.79
CA GLU A 604 16.42 -1.23 14.37
C GLU A 604 17.63 -1.60 13.47
N PHE A 605 18.03 -2.88 13.48
CA PHE A 605 19.10 -3.39 12.60
C PHE A 605 18.74 -4.72 11.93
N LEU A 606 17.45 -4.93 11.66
CA LEU A 606 17.00 -6.12 10.93
C LEU A 606 17.53 -6.16 9.49
N GLY A 607 17.86 -5.00 8.90
CA GLY A 607 18.50 -4.91 7.57
C GLY A 607 19.99 -5.23 7.52
N ALA A 608 20.70 -5.29 8.66
CA ALA A 608 22.16 -5.49 8.68
C ALA A 608 22.58 -6.83 8.05
N ILE A 609 23.67 -6.87 7.28
CA ILE A 609 24.17 -8.15 6.74
C ILE A 609 24.76 -8.99 7.87
N PRO A 610 24.43 -10.30 7.98
CA PRO A 610 25.07 -11.17 8.97
C PRO A 610 26.60 -11.22 8.79
N GLY A 611 27.34 -10.94 9.85
CA GLY A 611 28.80 -10.82 9.82
C GLY A 611 29.32 -9.60 10.56
N PRO A 612 30.59 -9.22 10.33
CA PRO A 612 31.17 -8.03 10.94
C PRO A 612 30.52 -6.77 10.38
N ASN A 613 29.97 -5.96 11.28
CA ASN A 613 29.39 -4.65 11.00
C ASN A 613 30.12 -3.58 11.82
N GLU A 614 30.03 -2.35 11.36
CA GLU A 614 30.62 -1.16 11.93
C GLU A 614 29.52 -0.20 12.41
N ILE A 615 29.65 0.29 13.65
CA ILE A 615 28.75 1.28 14.23
C ILE A 615 29.41 2.65 14.21
N TYR A 616 28.66 3.63 13.74
CA TYR A 616 29.01 5.03 13.69
C TYR A 616 28.09 5.88 14.57
N ALA A 617 28.60 7.01 15.02
CA ALA A 617 27.83 8.04 15.71
C ALA A 617 28.16 9.39 15.09
N ALA A 618 27.16 10.13 14.63
CA ALA A 618 27.36 11.44 14.00
C ALA A 618 26.39 12.48 14.57
N SER A 619 26.67 13.75 14.33
CA SER A 619 25.79 14.84 14.75
C SER A 619 26.04 16.06 13.89
N TYR A 620 24.95 16.75 13.55
CA TYR A 620 24.96 18.01 12.81
C TYR A 620 23.99 19.00 13.45
N GLU A 621 24.47 19.82 14.40
CA GLU A 621 23.63 20.79 15.14
C GLU A 621 24.05 22.25 15.05
N GLN A 622 23.17 23.15 14.58
CA GLN A 622 23.37 24.61 14.60
C GLN A 622 24.70 25.03 13.94
N GLY A 623 25.13 24.24 12.96
CA GLY A 623 26.44 24.36 12.33
C GLY A 623 27.59 23.82 13.19
N PHE A 624 27.39 22.83 14.04
CA PHE A 624 28.43 21.98 14.65
C PHE A 624 28.40 20.60 13.99
N LEU A 625 29.56 20.03 13.68
CA LEU A 625 29.66 18.72 13.00
C LEU A 625 30.65 17.80 13.70
N GLY A 626 30.29 16.53 13.87
CA GLY A 626 31.22 15.52 14.37
C GLY A 626 30.77 14.11 14.02
N VAL A 627 31.75 13.23 13.85
CA VAL A 627 31.56 11.80 13.60
C VAL A 627 32.50 11.00 14.51
N ALA A 628 32.06 9.84 14.97
CA ALA A 628 32.83 8.86 15.72
C ALA A 628 32.51 7.44 15.23
N GLY A 629 33.52 6.57 15.30
CA GLY A 629 33.48 5.22 14.75
C GLY A 629 34.70 4.93 13.88
N PRO A 630 34.76 3.75 13.26
CA PRO A 630 33.85 2.63 13.51
C PRO A 630 34.14 1.90 14.83
N GLU A 631 33.09 1.42 15.50
CA GLU A 631 33.16 0.36 16.51
C GLU A 631 32.58 -0.93 15.92
N THR A 632 33.36 -2.01 15.91
CA THR A 632 32.97 -3.26 15.22
C THR A 632 32.07 -4.15 16.09
N ILE A 633 31.07 -4.78 15.50
CA ILE A 633 30.19 -5.78 16.13
C ILE A 633 29.84 -6.90 15.14
N ASP A 634 29.84 -8.17 15.57
CA ASP A 634 29.36 -9.26 14.72
C ASP A 634 27.83 -9.40 14.86
N VAL A 635 27.11 -9.21 13.77
CA VAL A 635 25.65 -9.42 13.67
C VAL A 635 25.37 -10.85 13.22
N TYR A 636 24.47 -11.53 13.91
CA TYR A 636 24.02 -12.87 13.57
C TYR A 636 22.52 -12.87 13.33
N SER A 637 22.07 -13.77 12.47
CA SER A 637 20.67 -14.05 12.28
C SER A 637 20.43 -15.53 12.13
N ASP A 638 19.28 -16.00 12.62
CA ASP A 638 18.73 -17.27 12.19
C ASP A 638 18.29 -17.16 10.73
N THR A 639 18.32 -18.30 10.02
CA THR A 639 18.06 -18.36 8.58
C THR A 639 16.94 -19.35 8.27
N SER A 640 16.02 -18.97 7.38
CA SER A 640 15.03 -19.85 6.79
C SER A 640 15.43 -20.21 5.37
N PHE A 641 15.37 -21.50 5.03
CA PHE A 641 15.66 -21.98 3.67
C PHE A 641 14.39 -22.58 3.06
N THR A 642 13.91 -21.95 2.00
CA THR A 642 12.83 -22.48 1.17
C THR A 642 13.46 -23.17 -0.04
N LEU A 643 13.22 -24.48 -0.19
CA LEU A 643 13.70 -25.27 -1.33
C LEU A 643 12.56 -25.48 -2.31
N ASP A 644 12.75 -25.01 -3.53
CA ASP A 644 11.87 -25.29 -4.67
C ASP A 644 12.48 -26.44 -5.50
N ASN A 645 11.71 -27.51 -5.68
CA ASN A 645 12.12 -28.63 -6.50
C ASN A 645 10.96 -29.19 -7.32
N PRO A 646 11.22 -29.64 -8.57
CA PRO A 646 10.16 -30.22 -9.40
C PRO A 646 9.70 -31.57 -8.83
N ASP A 647 8.39 -31.78 -8.80
CA ASP A 647 7.74 -33.01 -8.27
C ASP A 647 8.26 -34.30 -8.91
N SER A 648 8.70 -34.23 -10.16
CA SER A 648 9.33 -35.36 -10.83
C SER A 648 10.33 -34.94 -11.91
N VAL A 649 11.38 -35.76 -12.06
CA VAL A 649 12.37 -35.61 -13.13
C VAL A 649 12.52 -36.90 -13.92
N GLY A 650 12.52 -36.78 -15.24
CA GLY A 650 12.72 -37.91 -16.14
C GLY A 650 14.11 -38.55 -15.93
N LYS A 651 14.19 -39.87 -15.91
CA LYS A 651 15.46 -40.59 -15.72
C LYS A 651 16.51 -40.19 -16.76
N GLY A 652 17.61 -39.59 -16.31
CA GLY A 652 18.70 -39.10 -17.16
C GLY A 652 18.49 -37.68 -17.69
N GLN A 653 17.49 -36.96 -17.19
CA GLN A 653 17.40 -35.50 -17.24
C GLN A 653 18.05 -34.90 -15.99
N ASP A 654 18.43 -33.63 -16.06
CA ASP A 654 19.01 -32.91 -14.93
C ASP A 654 17.90 -32.57 -13.92
N LEU A 655 18.11 -32.87 -12.64
CA LEU A 655 17.28 -32.38 -11.54
C LEU A 655 17.78 -30.99 -11.18
N VAL A 656 16.98 -29.97 -11.49
CA VAL A 656 17.25 -28.59 -11.08
C VAL A 656 16.44 -28.35 -9.83
N VAL A 657 17.12 -27.94 -8.76
CA VAL A 657 16.48 -27.46 -7.53
C VAL A 657 16.88 -26.00 -7.36
N SER A 658 15.91 -25.18 -7.00
CA SER A 658 16.04 -23.76 -6.73
C SER A 658 15.63 -23.49 -5.29
N GLY A 659 15.82 -22.29 -4.78
CA GLY A 659 15.46 -21.99 -3.40
C GLY A 659 16.11 -20.73 -2.88
N THR A 660 15.51 -20.19 -1.83
CA THR A 660 15.89 -18.92 -1.23
C THR A 660 16.29 -19.14 0.21
N LEU A 661 17.46 -18.63 0.61
CA LEU A 661 17.94 -18.63 1.98
C LEU A 661 17.86 -17.19 2.49
N LEU A 662 16.86 -16.90 3.32
CA LEU A 662 16.64 -15.59 3.93
C LEU A 662 16.95 -15.65 5.42
N ASP A 663 17.32 -14.53 6.00
CA ASP A 663 17.47 -14.39 7.45
C ASP A 663 16.21 -13.80 8.13
N LEU A 664 16.22 -13.60 9.46
CA LEU A 664 15.08 -13.10 10.24
C LEU A 664 14.60 -11.71 9.79
N GLY A 665 15.44 -10.94 9.11
CA GLY A 665 15.09 -9.62 8.56
C GLY A 665 14.73 -9.66 7.07
N GLY A 666 14.58 -10.86 6.48
CA GLY A 666 14.31 -11.01 5.04
C GLY A 666 15.54 -10.79 4.15
N VAL A 667 16.74 -10.68 4.73
CA VAL A 667 17.98 -10.42 3.96
C VAL A 667 18.51 -11.73 3.37
N PRO A 668 18.82 -11.80 2.06
CA PRO A 668 19.42 -12.98 1.44
C PRO A 668 20.80 -13.32 2.02
N VAL A 669 21.03 -14.60 2.33
CA VAL A 669 22.31 -15.05 2.90
C VAL A 669 23.26 -15.49 1.80
N GLU A 670 24.15 -14.59 1.38
CA GLU A 670 25.12 -14.87 0.32
C GLU A 670 26.28 -15.77 0.79
N GLY A 671 26.79 -16.62 -0.10
CA GLY A 671 28.00 -17.42 0.14
C GLY A 671 27.83 -18.62 1.08
N ALA A 672 26.64 -18.85 1.63
CA ALA A 672 26.35 -20.02 2.44
C ALA A 672 26.52 -21.33 1.66
N THR A 673 27.11 -22.34 2.29
CA THR A 673 27.23 -23.67 1.69
C THR A 673 26.01 -24.51 2.06
N ILE A 674 25.12 -24.69 1.10
CA ILE A 674 23.93 -25.54 1.24
C ILE A 674 24.29 -26.96 0.78
N ASN A 675 24.05 -27.97 1.64
CA ASN A 675 24.23 -29.37 1.30
C ASN A 675 22.87 -30.04 1.15
N ILE A 676 22.45 -30.26 -0.10
CA ILE A 676 21.20 -30.95 -0.43
C ILE A 676 21.50 -32.43 -0.64
N TRP A 677 20.74 -33.28 0.06
CA TRP A 677 20.88 -34.73 -0.04
C TRP A 677 19.65 -35.32 -0.72
N LEU A 678 19.86 -36.02 -1.83
CA LEU A 678 18.82 -36.80 -2.48
C LEU A 678 18.87 -38.24 -1.96
N TRP A 679 17.80 -38.70 -1.33
CA TRP A 679 17.66 -40.06 -0.82
C TRP A 679 16.67 -40.84 -1.68
N GLU A 680 17.01 -42.10 -2.00
CA GLU A 680 16.02 -43.03 -2.54
C GLU A 680 15.31 -43.69 -1.35
N ASP A 681 13.98 -43.65 -1.32
CA ASP A 681 13.21 -44.38 -0.31
C ASP A 681 13.52 -45.88 -0.39
N GLY A 682 14.17 -46.36 0.67
CA GLY A 682 14.50 -47.77 0.86
C GLY A 682 14.26 -48.16 2.31
N PRO A 683 14.04 -49.46 2.59
CA PRO A 683 13.72 -49.90 3.95
C PRO A 683 14.89 -49.57 4.88
N ILE A 684 14.63 -48.73 5.87
CA ILE A 684 15.59 -48.28 6.88
C ILE A 684 16.08 -49.50 7.68
N LEU A 685 17.30 -49.97 7.36
CA LEU A 685 18.12 -50.75 8.29
C LEU A 685 19.10 -49.76 8.94
N TRP A 686 18.79 -49.32 10.17
CA TRP A 686 19.76 -48.64 11.03
C TRP A 686 20.97 -49.53 11.29
N GLU A 687 22.06 -49.32 10.54
CA GLU A 687 23.40 -49.64 11.00
C GLU A 687 24.28 -48.38 10.93
N ASN A 688 24.44 -47.76 12.10
CA ASN A 688 25.60 -47.01 12.59
C ASN A 688 26.29 -46.04 11.63
N CYS A 689 26.04 -44.74 11.84
CA CYS A 689 27.04 -43.69 11.63
C CYS A 689 27.21 -42.88 12.93
N GLU A 690 27.89 -43.48 13.91
CA GLU A 690 28.86 -42.70 14.71
C GLU A 690 30.19 -42.69 13.93
N ASP A 691 30.90 -41.56 14.02
CA ASP A 691 32.25 -41.24 13.52
C ASP A 691 32.38 -40.67 12.09
N GLY A 692 32.60 -39.35 12.04
CA GLY A 692 33.09 -38.60 10.88
C GLY A 692 33.16 -37.10 11.11
#